data_AF-A0A1V5XE20-F1
#
_entry.id   AF-A0A1V5XE20-F1
#
_cell.length_a   1.000
_cell.length_b   1.000
_cell.length_c   1.000
_cell.angle_alpha   90.00
_cell.angle_beta   90.00
_cell.angle_gamma   90.00
#
_symmetry.space_group_name_H-M   'P 1'
#
loop_
_entity.id
_entity.type
_entity.pdbx_description
1 polymer ?
#
loop_
_entity_poly.entity_id
_entity_poly.type
_entity_poly.pdbx_seq_one_letter_code
_entity_poly.pdbx_strand_id
1 'polypeptide(L)'
;MKKTVFFRLGFMVLFLSVMLSGSVFAAKGLNQVSAIYQPVSITYDFNDGAIPGLFRTAASNNARFGRMSFSDEVEGNRYFIIEDGDTTNDKSGRVDYGVQICFGPASAEFDFCIPDYTKTTDASNAPVIKVMVAKATSSGGVQSIAKETLAIIFDKDDDNLQIKLTEKANPSYPQESPVPLGNPLSFDTWYKMKIDTHGDKLQASVSVYNSLGTLLASSPKIDLTSSGVNPPEAPDGVISLAFAAGKEGPGATGLQQSKLYIDNFKFTRERFYIPSKPVISKSGDNITASVVVKNESTEAATAPTLILALYDGAGKLVKIALNDSEQIGARTPSGDMPANIGAAWAGGLYPPAEKTVTCTLPMDDSATAVAYVWADSTTGGMLPYCAKSETFYVNSEEPEPTPEPTPIPPGDFQPFEGRIAYSADGNYHDEDDTAANPFALMLLAHSGFKDKLVHFEYGNHIWLTNQNQLNALDAATMEAAERYGFDSDIFFNIIEDRFAAYNHLKDEILKSTADDPLIICGAGPMHTIYQALNLANQVDPGKLQYVTLVSHSPKTGDLSSNNEHGLYPNKKAGDPSDHDHNSPEPAKVWVDIAEDFPDVRLVIIRGQNGPSDVKKQAYDFCVGNANILDKWMEFSEDANIKWVWTNAHAVFSDKIDVSDAGMIWYLLTGGDQYGNYEKVKDAFYKTYIVNQNFNNEDVGGAPLQWTTSGDVTIQNVPFIPYDTVTEAIAMENDNFTDRLMRFNDTGSPSCSAVKTFEGQSGDVVADFDIIITTDTADEVGVELKTQSGADAVVIKTFGNMFKFKNRSGNWEDLSAFTKDKLHHITIKANRTTGKCTIVVDGRILKDGVNTTTALTDNISQVKLMTGESYQGTVYFDYLKVYNPSI
;
A
#
# COMPACT_ATOMS: atom_id res chain seq x y z
N MET A 1 -41.47 7.40 41.03
CA MET A 1 -42.01 8.26 39.95
C MET A 1 -40.97 8.90 39.01
N LYS A 2 -39.67 8.51 39.02
CA LYS A 2 -38.67 9.06 38.08
C LYS A 2 -37.99 8.05 37.14
N LYS A 3 -38.21 6.73 37.28
CA LYS A 3 -37.66 5.71 36.36
C LYS A 3 -38.57 5.32 35.20
N THR A 4 -39.87 5.56 35.30
CA THR A 4 -40.87 5.17 34.27
C THR A 4 -41.02 6.20 33.15
N VAL A 5 -40.56 7.44 33.36
CA VAL A 5 -40.64 8.52 32.37
C VAL A 5 -39.49 8.45 31.35
N PHE A 6 -38.29 8.04 31.78
CA PHE A 6 -37.15 7.85 30.87
C PHE A 6 -37.33 6.66 29.91
N PHE A 7 -37.95 5.57 30.38
CA PHE A 7 -38.21 4.40 29.54
C PHE A 7 -39.28 4.67 28.47
N ARG A 8 -40.22 5.58 28.72
CA ARG A 8 -41.24 5.99 27.75
C ARG A 8 -40.73 7.02 26.74
N LEU A 9 -39.74 7.85 27.10
CA LEU A 9 -39.11 8.79 26.17
C LEU A 9 -38.20 8.07 25.16
N GLY A 10 -37.46 7.04 25.60
CA GLY A 10 -36.62 6.22 24.72
C GLY A 10 -37.41 5.43 23.67
N PHE A 11 -38.55 4.86 24.05
CA PHE A 11 -39.44 4.17 23.09
C PHE A 11 -40.12 5.14 22.12
N MET A 12 -40.41 6.36 22.54
CA MET A 12 -41.09 7.36 21.71
C MET A 12 -40.13 7.97 20.67
N VAL A 13 -38.83 8.09 20.97
CA VAL A 13 -37.81 8.49 19.99
C VAL A 13 -37.55 7.37 18.99
N LEU A 14 -37.48 6.10 19.42
CA LEU A 14 -37.33 4.96 18.51
C LEU A 14 -38.55 4.77 17.58
N PHE A 15 -39.77 5.03 18.08
CA PHE A 15 -41.00 4.94 17.27
C PHE A 15 -41.17 6.13 16.30
N LEU A 16 -40.64 7.31 16.64
CA LEU A 16 -40.63 8.47 15.72
C LEU A 16 -39.61 8.28 14.59
N SER A 17 -38.43 7.69 14.88
CA SER A 17 -37.41 7.39 13.87
C SER A 17 -37.87 6.34 12.85
N VAL A 18 -38.67 5.35 13.27
CA VAL A 18 -39.24 4.32 12.38
C VAL A 18 -40.42 4.85 11.55
N MET A 19 -41.16 5.85 12.03
CA MET A 19 -42.24 6.50 11.26
C MET A 19 -41.70 7.51 10.22
N LEU A 20 -40.57 8.16 10.49
CA LEU A 20 -39.91 9.07 9.54
C LEU A 20 -39.21 8.35 8.39
N SER A 21 -38.72 7.11 8.59
CA SER A 21 -38.21 6.27 7.49
C SER A 21 -39.31 5.53 6.72
N GLY A 22 -40.49 5.34 7.31
CA GLY A 22 -41.63 4.65 6.67
C GLY A 22 -42.58 5.51 5.83
N SER A 23 -42.47 6.84 5.87
CA SER A 23 -43.46 7.75 5.24
C SER A 23 -43.06 8.34 3.88
N VAL A 24 -41.92 7.93 3.30
CA VAL A 24 -41.50 8.38 1.95
C VAL A 24 -42.07 7.51 0.82
N PHE A 25 -42.73 6.37 1.12
CA PHE A 25 -43.25 5.47 0.08
C PHE A 25 -44.76 5.50 -0.17
N ALA A 26 -45.48 6.52 0.31
CA ALA A 26 -46.92 6.64 0.05
C ALA A 26 -47.38 8.08 -0.20
N ALA A 27 -46.81 8.73 -1.22
CA ALA A 27 -47.45 9.87 -1.87
C ALA A 27 -47.69 9.56 -3.35
N LYS A 28 -48.95 9.24 -3.68
CA LYS A 28 -49.44 9.21 -5.06
C LYS A 28 -49.23 10.60 -5.67
N GLY A 29 -48.41 10.71 -6.72
CA GLY A 29 -48.59 11.78 -7.73
C GLY A 29 -47.43 12.73 -8.03
N LEU A 30 -46.19 12.50 -7.61
CA LEU A 30 -45.04 13.33 -8.03
C LEU A 30 -43.86 12.47 -8.49
N ASN A 31 -43.97 11.88 -9.68
CA ASN A 31 -42.84 11.28 -10.38
C ASN A 31 -42.15 12.36 -11.22
N GLN A 32 -41.07 12.96 -10.73
CA GLN A 32 -39.94 13.51 -11.50
C GLN A 32 -39.11 14.45 -10.62
N VAL A 33 -37.92 14.01 -10.22
CA VAL A 33 -36.81 14.90 -9.90
C VAL A 33 -35.76 14.66 -10.97
N SER A 34 -35.64 15.60 -11.92
CA SER A 34 -34.58 15.61 -12.92
C SER A 34 -33.36 16.30 -12.29
N ALA A 35 -32.41 15.51 -11.80
CA ALA A 35 -31.11 16.06 -11.41
C ALA A 35 -30.21 16.10 -12.65
N ILE A 36 -30.00 17.30 -13.20
CA ILE A 36 -29.04 17.55 -14.27
C ILE A 36 -27.67 17.66 -13.58
N TYR A 37 -26.89 16.59 -13.57
CA TYR A 37 -25.52 16.62 -13.08
C TYR A 37 -24.58 17.15 -14.17
N GLN A 38 -23.85 18.23 -13.89
CA GLN A 38 -22.80 18.75 -14.78
C GLN A 38 -21.44 18.83 -14.07
N PRO A 39 -20.70 17.72 -13.97
CA PRO A 39 -19.36 17.72 -13.38
C PRO A 39 -18.25 17.55 -14.43
N VAL A 40 -17.03 17.95 -14.04
CA VAL A 40 -15.79 17.88 -14.83
C VAL A 40 -15.06 16.54 -14.66
N SER A 41 -15.24 15.85 -13.53
CA SER A 41 -14.98 14.42 -13.40
C SER A 41 -15.80 13.89 -12.21
N ILE A 42 -16.56 12.81 -12.36
CA ILE A 42 -17.03 12.01 -11.23
C ILE A 42 -16.41 10.64 -11.38
N THR A 43 -15.76 10.15 -10.33
CA THR A 43 -15.49 8.72 -10.19
C THR A 43 -16.52 8.18 -9.21
N TYR A 44 -17.27 7.16 -9.60
CA TYR A 44 -18.18 6.45 -8.73
C TYR A 44 -17.65 5.06 -8.48
N ASP A 45 -17.36 4.80 -7.21
CA ASP A 45 -17.29 3.45 -6.66
C ASP A 45 -18.68 3.12 -6.09
N PHE A 46 -19.25 1.98 -6.50
CA PHE A 46 -20.56 1.54 -6.05
C PHE A 46 -20.55 1.00 -4.61
N ASN A 47 -19.37 0.88 -3.99
CA ASN A 47 -19.18 0.58 -2.58
C ASN A 47 -19.76 1.65 -1.64
N ASP A 48 -19.79 2.92 -2.08
CA ASP A 48 -20.36 4.04 -1.31
C ASP A 48 -21.90 4.09 -1.29
N GLY A 49 -22.56 3.16 -2.01
CA GLY A 49 -24.00 3.05 -2.11
C GLY A 49 -24.64 3.85 -3.26
N ALA A 50 -25.87 3.50 -3.60
CA ALA A 50 -26.57 4.10 -4.75
C ALA A 50 -26.93 5.57 -4.49
N ILE A 51 -26.53 6.47 -5.39
CA ILE A 51 -27.05 7.84 -5.41
C ILE A 51 -28.47 7.81 -6.00
N PRO A 52 -29.50 8.27 -5.27
CA PRO A 52 -30.84 8.41 -5.82
C PRO A 52 -30.84 9.33 -7.05
N GLY A 53 -31.16 8.78 -8.23
CA GLY A 53 -31.41 9.54 -9.44
C GLY A 53 -30.33 9.52 -10.54
N LEU A 54 -29.21 8.80 -10.36
CA LEU A 54 -28.18 8.67 -11.42
C LEU A 54 -28.65 7.80 -12.60
N PHE A 55 -29.30 6.67 -12.28
CA PHE A 55 -29.91 5.78 -13.27
C PHE A 55 -31.40 6.08 -13.42
N ARG A 56 -31.84 6.30 -14.66
CA ARG A 56 -33.26 6.48 -14.97
C ARG A 56 -33.84 5.16 -15.46
N THR A 57 -34.90 4.68 -14.82
CA THR A 57 -35.75 3.64 -15.41
C THR A 57 -36.54 4.24 -16.56
N ALA A 58 -36.55 3.58 -17.72
CA ALA A 58 -37.33 4.04 -18.86
C ALA A 58 -38.81 4.14 -18.47
N ALA A 59 -39.42 5.31 -18.70
CA ALA A 59 -40.81 5.61 -18.30
C ALA A 59 -41.89 4.87 -19.12
N SER A 60 -41.54 3.79 -19.83
CA SER A 60 -42.53 3.02 -20.56
C SER A 60 -43.33 2.13 -19.60
N ASN A 61 -44.64 2.08 -19.78
CA ASN A 61 -45.54 1.23 -19.00
C ASN A 61 -45.24 -0.30 -19.15
N ASN A 62 -44.21 -0.65 -19.93
CA ASN A 62 -43.71 -2.00 -20.15
C ASN A 62 -42.35 -2.28 -19.47
N ALA A 63 -41.73 -1.33 -18.77
CA ALA A 63 -40.40 -1.48 -18.14
C ALA A 63 -40.38 -2.31 -16.84
N ARG A 64 -41.33 -3.25 -16.66
CA ARG A 64 -41.48 -4.02 -15.42
C ARG A 64 -40.61 -5.29 -15.34
N PHE A 65 -39.72 -5.53 -16.31
CA PHE A 65 -39.19 -6.88 -16.58
C PHE A 65 -37.67 -6.93 -16.71
N GLY A 66 -36.93 -6.01 -16.11
CA GLY A 66 -35.47 -6.12 -15.94
C GLY A 66 -35.15 -5.96 -14.47
N ARG A 67 -34.10 -6.61 -13.98
CA ARG A 67 -33.64 -6.43 -12.59
C ARG A 67 -32.35 -5.61 -12.62
N MET A 68 -32.39 -4.44 -12.01
CA MET A 68 -31.18 -3.81 -11.49
C MET A 68 -31.04 -4.26 -10.06
N SER A 69 -29.90 -4.86 -9.76
CA SER A 69 -29.49 -5.13 -8.41
C SER A 69 -28.06 -4.68 -8.27
N PHE A 70 -27.73 -4.18 -7.09
CA PHE A 70 -26.36 -4.29 -6.65
C PHE A 70 -26.12 -5.77 -6.36
N SER A 71 -24.94 -6.29 -6.66
CA SER A 71 -24.56 -7.56 -6.07
C SER A 71 -24.78 -7.45 -4.56
N ASP A 72 -25.06 -8.59 -3.92
CA ASP A 72 -24.72 -8.65 -2.50
C ASP A 72 -23.24 -8.24 -2.36
N GLU A 73 -22.86 -7.75 -1.20
CA GLU A 73 -21.47 -7.40 -0.94
C GLU A 73 -20.66 -8.69 -1.04
N VAL A 74 -19.94 -8.81 -2.14
CA VAL A 74 -19.11 -9.95 -2.50
C VAL A 74 -17.75 -9.27 -2.63
N GLU A 75 -16.82 -9.50 -1.69
CA GLU A 75 -15.45 -8.90 -1.60
C GLU A 75 -15.31 -7.50 -1.04
N GLY A 76 -16.32 -6.98 -0.35
CA GLY A 76 -16.34 -5.54 -0.09
C GLY A 76 -16.52 -4.72 -1.36
N ASN A 77 -16.79 -5.37 -2.51
CA ASN A 77 -17.18 -4.73 -3.74
C ASN A 77 -18.68 -4.94 -4.00
N ARG A 78 -19.39 -3.87 -4.40
CA ARG A 78 -20.77 -3.93 -4.89
C ARG A 78 -20.77 -3.58 -6.35
N TYR A 79 -20.93 -4.57 -7.21
CA TYR A 79 -21.01 -4.32 -8.65
C TYR A 79 -22.45 -3.94 -9.03
N PHE A 80 -22.59 -3.05 -10.00
CA PHE A 80 -23.89 -2.77 -10.59
C PHE A 80 -24.25 -3.87 -11.59
N ILE A 81 -25.27 -4.67 -11.26
CA ILE A 81 -25.72 -5.80 -12.08
C ILE A 81 -26.94 -5.39 -12.90
N ILE A 82 -26.84 -5.63 -14.20
CA ILE A 82 -27.96 -5.52 -15.14
C ILE A 82 -28.31 -6.92 -15.62
N GLU A 83 -29.48 -7.40 -15.22
CA GLU A 83 -30.01 -8.72 -15.57
C GLU A 83 -31.32 -8.61 -16.35
N ASP A 84 -31.55 -9.55 -17.26
CA ASP A 84 -32.87 -9.75 -17.87
C ASP A 84 -33.86 -10.25 -16.79
N GLY A 85 -35.08 -9.72 -16.77
CA GLY A 85 -36.02 -9.96 -15.68
C GLY A 85 -37.02 -11.08 -15.95
N ASP A 86 -37.47 -11.68 -14.85
CA ASP A 86 -38.48 -12.75 -14.67
C ASP A 86 -39.23 -13.26 -15.92
N THR A 87 -38.97 -14.54 -16.24
CA THR A 87 -39.46 -15.32 -17.39
C THR A 87 -40.95 -15.70 -17.34
N THR A 88 -41.70 -15.25 -16.33
CA THR A 88 -43.08 -15.68 -16.10
C THR A 88 -44.16 -14.92 -16.86
N ASN A 89 -43.84 -13.84 -17.59
CA ASN A 89 -44.82 -13.08 -18.39
C ASN A 89 -44.49 -13.09 -19.89
N ASP A 90 -45.51 -13.37 -20.70
CA ASP A 90 -45.52 -13.50 -22.16
C ASP A 90 -45.25 -12.21 -22.96
N LYS A 91 -44.80 -11.13 -22.32
CA LYS A 91 -44.63 -9.81 -22.95
C LYS A 91 -43.18 -9.51 -23.27
N SER A 92 -42.84 -9.73 -24.54
CA SER A 92 -41.55 -9.40 -25.14
C SER A 92 -41.17 -7.91 -24.98
N GLY A 93 -40.07 -7.61 -24.27
CA GLY A 93 -39.51 -6.26 -24.20
C GLY A 93 -38.15 -6.23 -23.53
N ARG A 94 -37.20 -5.51 -24.14
CA ARG A 94 -35.89 -5.23 -23.56
C ARG A 94 -36.01 -4.05 -22.58
N VAL A 95 -35.38 -4.11 -21.42
CA VAL A 95 -35.30 -2.97 -20.49
C VAL A 95 -33.95 -2.28 -20.65
N ASP A 96 -34.00 -1.00 -21.03
CA ASP A 96 -32.83 -0.13 -21.16
C ASP A 96 -32.70 0.74 -19.90
N TYR A 97 -31.51 0.74 -19.29
CA TYR A 97 -31.17 1.58 -18.14
C TYR A 97 -30.25 2.71 -18.54
N GLY A 98 -30.75 3.94 -18.48
CA GLY A 98 -30.04 5.11 -19.01
C GLY A 98 -29.30 5.92 -17.95
N VAL A 99 -28.04 6.25 -18.21
CA VAL A 99 -27.32 7.39 -17.64
C VAL A 99 -27.35 8.53 -18.65
N GLN A 100 -27.89 9.68 -18.24
CA GLN A 100 -27.96 10.85 -19.12
C GLN A 100 -26.68 11.68 -18.98
N ILE A 101 -25.96 11.83 -20.10
CA ILE A 101 -24.71 12.58 -20.20
C ILE A 101 -25.00 14.00 -20.74
N CYS A 102 -24.53 15.01 -20.00
CA CYS A 102 -24.77 16.41 -20.31
C CYS A 102 -23.89 16.98 -21.44
N PHE A 103 -24.29 18.15 -21.92
CA PHE A 103 -23.81 18.89 -23.09
C PHE A 103 -22.27 19.09 -23.18
N GLY A 104 -21.66 18.71 -24.31
CA GLY A 104 -20.26 18.98 -24.68
C GLY A 104 -19.43 17.72 -24.96
N PRO A 105 -18.11 17.86 -25.19
CA PRO A 105 -17.17 16.74 -25.15
C PRO A 105 -17.20 16.09 -23.76
N ALA A 106 -17.41 14.77 -23.73
CA ALA A 106 -17.46 14.01 -22.50
C ALA A 106 -16.90 12.60 -22.72
N SER A 107 -16.21 12.08 -21.71
CA SER A 107 -15.80 10.67 -21.66
C SER A 107 -16.55 9.95 -20.55
N ALA A 108 -16.96 8.72 -20.83
CA ALA A 108 -17.38 7.77 -19.81
C ALA A 108 -16.40 6.59 -19.82
N GLU A 109 -15.82 6.31 -18.67
CA GLU A 109 -14.92 5.20 -18.41
C GLU A 109 -15.56 4.31 -17.36
N PHE A 110 -15.56 3.00 -17.55
CA PHE A 110 -16.06 2.05 -16.56
C PHE A 110 -15.45 0.69 -16.80
N ASP A 111 -15.33 -0.08 -15.73
CA ASP A 111 -14.96 -1.48 -15.82
C ASP A 111 -16.23 -2.30 -16.08
N PHE A 112 -16.10 -3.36 -16.88
CA PHE A 112 -17.18 -4.26 -17.20
C PHE A 112 -16.72 -5.71 -17.20
N CYS A 113 -17.64 -6.60 -16.82
CA CYS A 113 -17.49 -8.05 -16.95
C CYS A 113 -18.77 -8.64 -17.53
N ILE A 114 -18.61 -9.55 -18.51
CA ILE A 114 -19.69 -10.30 -19.12
C ILE A 114 -19.51 -11.77 -18.74
N PRO A 115 -20.44 -12.34 -17.95
CA PRO A 115 -20.42 -13.76 -17.68
C PRO A 115 -20.69 -14.57 -18.92
N ASP A 116 -20.22 -15.81 -18.92
CA ASP A 116 -20.61 -16.71 -19.98
C ASP A 116 -22.15 -16.89 -20.00
N TYR A 117 -22.72 -16.85 -21.20
CA TYR A 117 -24.17 -16.94 -21.41
C TYR A 117 -24.50 -17.79 -22.64
N THR A 118 -25.70 -18.36 -22.65
CA THR A 118 -26.16 -19.17 -23.78
C THR A 118 -26.78 -18.28 -24.85
N LYS A 119 -26.08 -18.04 -25.96
CA LYS A 119 -26.60 -17.23 -27.07
C LYS A 119 -27.83 -17.85 -27.72
N THR A 120 -28.91 -17.06 -27.86
CA THR A 120 -30.12 -17.47 -28.60
C THR A 120 -29.86 -17.51 -30.10
N THR A 121 -30.68 -18.28 -30.82
CA THR A 121 -30.57 -18.44 -32.29
C THR A 121 -30.76 -17.13 -33.07
N ASP A 122 -31.40 -16.13 -32.47
CA ASP A 122 -31.60 -14.80 -33.05
C ASP A 122 -30.64 -13.73 -32.49
N ALA A 123 -29.68 -14.12 -31.63
CA ALA A 123 -28.75 -13.24 -30.91
C ALA A 123 -29.44 -12.12 -30.11
N SER A 124 -30.75 -12.23 -29.87
CA SER A 124 -31.51 -11.18 -29.19
C SER A 124 -31.17 -11.05 -27.71
N ASN A 125 -30.56 -12.09 -27.12
CA ASN A 125 -30.13 -12.10 -25.73
C ASN A 125 -28.69 -11.62 -25.48
N ALA A 126 -28.00 -11.02 -26.45
CA ALA A 126 -26.70 -10.40 -26.19
C ALA A 126 -26.80 -9.14 -25.30
N PRO A 127 -25.93 -8.95 -24.28
CA PRO A 127 -25.80 -7.66 -23.59
C PRO A 127 -25.43 -6.56 -24.59
N VAL A 128 -25.98 -5.35 -24.40
CA VAL A 128 -25.70 -4.20 -25.26
C VAL A 128 -25.58 -2.92 -24.44
N ILE A 129 -24.64 -2.07 -24.84
CA ILE A 129 -24.56 -0.67 -24.42
C ILE A 129 -24.94 0.20 -25.61
N LYS A 130 -25.89 1.10 -25.41
CA LYS A 130 -26.42 2.01 -26.43
C LYS A 130 -25.93 3.42 -26.15
N VAL A 131 -25.41 4.08 -27.17
CA VAL A 131 -25.19 5.52 -27.17
C VAL A 131 -26.34 6.18 -27.92
N MET A 132 -27.14 6.94 -27.18
CA MET A 132 -28.31 7.65 -27.68
C MET A 132 -28.01 9.14 -27.76
N VAL A 133 -28.47 9.79 -28.83
CA VAL A 133 -28.46 11.26 -28.93
C VAL A 133 -29.90 11.75 -28.82
N ALA A 134 -30.13 12.70 -27.92
CA ALA A 134 -31.42 13.31 -27.66
C ALA A 134 -31.36 14.84 -27.83
N LYS A 135 -32.43 15.42 -28.39
CA LYS A 135 -32.62 16.87 -28.45
C LYS A 135 -33.33 17.34 -27.19
N ALA A 136 -32.73 18.26 -26.43
CA ALA A 136 -33.42 18.92 -25.33
C ALA A 136 -34.46 19.91 -25.90
N THR A 137 -35.70 19.86 -25.42
CA THR A 137 -36.72 20.87 -25.73
C THR A 137 -36.81 21.89 -24.59
N SER A 138 -37.04 23.15 -24.94
CA SER A 138 -36.99 24.33 -24.06
C SER A 138 -37.95 24.37 -22.86
N SER A 139 -38.77 23.34 -22.63
CA SER A 139 -39.85 23.35 -21.63
C SER A 139 -39.66 22.38 -20.46
N GLY A 140 -38.43 22.02 -20.11
CA GLY A 140 -38.11 21.24 -18.89
C GLY A 140 -38.60 19.78 -18.87
N GLY A 141 -39.35 19.35 -19.88
CA GLY A 141 -39.69 17.96 -20.13
C GLY A 141 -38.91 17.46 -21.34
N VAL A 142 -38.05 16.46 -21.16
CA VAL A 142 -37.45 15.71 -22.27
C VAL A 142 -38.59 14.92 -22.93
N GLN A 143 -39.14 15.41 -24.05
CA GLN A 143 -39.97 14.56 -24.90
C GLN A 143 -39.10 13.62 -25.74
N SER A 144 -39.54 12.37 -25.80
CA SER A 144 -38.87 11.15 -26.24
C SER A 144 -38.57 11.09 -27.73
N ILE A 145 -37.54 11.81 -28.18
CA ILE A 145 -36.87 11.45 -29.43
C ILE A 145 -35.38 11.23 -29.15
N ALA A 146 -35.08 10.35 -28.19
CA ALA A 146 -33.78 9.69 -28.16
C ALA A 146 -33.79 8.69 -29.32
N LYS A 147 -33.00 8.93 -30.36
CA LYS A 147 -32.76 7.91 -31.38
C LYS A 147 -31.50 7.15 -30.99
N GLU A 148 -31.61 5.83 -30.92
CA GLU A 148 -30.45 4.95 -30.80
C GLU A 148 -29.54 5.21 -32.00
N THR A 149 -28.29 5.58 -31.72
CA THR A 149 -27.37 6.02 -32.78
C THR A 149 -26.19 5.07 -32.93
N LEU A 150 -25.66 4.56 -31.81
CA LEU A 150 -24.64 3.51 -31.77
C LEU A 150 -25.04 2.43 -30.77
N ALA A 151 -24.87 1.16 -31.14
CA ALA A 151 -24.97 0.04 -30.21
C ALA A 151 -23.65 -0.73 -30.16
N ILE A 152 -23.20 -1.01 -28.94
CA ILE A 152 -22.03 -1.82 -28.58
C ILE A 152 -22.56 -3.16 -28.08
N ILE A 153 -22.41 -4.20 -28.87
CA ILE A 153 -23.01 -5.53 -28.65
C ILE A 153 -21.92 -6.47 -28.14
N PHE A 154 -22.19 -7.15 -27.03
CA PHE A 154 -21.35 -8.20 -26.45
C PHE A 154 -21.86 -9.54 -26.96
N ASP A 155 -21.30 -10.02 -28.07
CA ASP A 155 -21.79 -11.20 -28.80
C ASP A 155 -20.93 -12.44 -28.53
N LYS A 156 -21.55 -13.60 -28.30
CA LYS A 156 -20.82 -14.88 -28.18
C LYS A 156 -20.55 -15.47 -29.57
N ASP A 157 -19.28 -15.75 -29.88
CA ASP A 157 -18.82 -16.40 -31.11
C ASP A 157 -17.84 -17.52 -30.77
N ASP A 158 -18.23 -18.78 -31.01
CA ASP A 158 -17.44 -19.99 -30.72
C ASP A 158 -16.71 -19.94 -29.35
N ASP A 159 -17.48 -19.76 -28.27
CA ASP A 159 -17.03 -19.64 -26.87
C ASP A 159 -16.19 -18.41 -26.50
N ASN A 160 -16.04 -17.44 -27.41
CA ASN A 160 -15.40 -16.17 -27.11
C ASN A 160 -16.39 -15.00 -27.09
N LEU A 161 -16.05 -13.94 -26.35
CA LEU A 161 -16.79 -12.70 -26.28
C LEU A 161 -16.31 -11.74 -27.36
N GLN A 162 -17.14 -11.45 -28.36
CA GLN A 162 -16.85 -10.49 -29.41
C GLN A 162 -17.62 -9.18 -29.17
N ILE A 163 -16.89 -8.07 -29.03
CA ILE A 163 -17.51 -6.74 -29.03
C ILE A 163 -17.80 -6.35 -30.49
N LYS A 164 -19.04 -5.96 -30.80
CA LYS A 164 -19.46 -5.54 -32.14
C LYS A 164 -20.12 -4.17 -32.09
N LEU A 165 -19.88 -3.34 -33.10
CA LEU A 165 -20.46 -2.00 -33.23
C LEU A 165 -21.46 -1.97 -34.39
N THR A 166 -22.60 -1.29 -34.21
CA THR A 166 -23.56 -1.06 -35.29
C THR A 166 -24.16 0.35 -35.23
N GLU A 167 -24.25 0.99 -36.39
CA GLU A 167 -24.95 2.25 -36.61
C GLU A 167 -26.41 1.93 -36.95
N LYS A 168 -27.38 2.54 -36.25
CA LYS A 168 -28.84 2.24 -36.30
C LYS A 168 -29.31 0.90 -35.72
N ALA A 169 -29.43 0.85 -34.40
CA ALA A 169 -30.37 -0.10 -33.79
C ALA A 169 -31.80 0.46 -33.90
N ASN A 170 -32.58 -0.01 -34.88
CA ASN A 170 -34.02 -0.09 -34.68
C ASN A 170 -34.23 -1.32 -33.79
N PRO A 171 -34.85 -1.24 -32.60
CA PRO A 171 -34.98 -2.36 -31.66
C PRO A 171 -35.72 -3.58 -32.23
N SER A 172 -36.30 -3.45 -33.43
CA SER A 172 -36.95 -4.56 -34.11
C SER A 172 -35.97 -5.47 -34.86
N TYR A 173 -34.90 -4.98 -35.47
CA TYR A 173 -33.88 -5.78 -36.20
C TYR A 173 -32.67 -4.90 -36.56
N PRO A 174 -31.41 -5.30 -36.27
CA PRO A 174 -30.23 -4.65 -36.87
C PRO A 174 -30.21 -4.99 -38.37
N GLN A 175 -30.38 -4.00 -39.24
CA GLN A 175 -30.38 -4.20 -40.70
C GLN A 175 -28.98 -4.14 -41.33
N GLU A 176 -27.96 -3.71 -40.57
CA GLU A 176 -26.57 -3.72 -40.99
C GLU A 176 -25.77 -4.71 -40.12
N SER A 177 -24.95 -5.54 -40.75
CA SER A 177 -24.12 -6.54 -40.06
C SER A 177 -23.18 -5.84 -39.07
N PRO A 178 -23.28 -6.13 -37.75
CA PRO A 178 -22.40 -5.53 -36.77
C PRO A 178 -20.92 -5.80 -37.09
N VAL A 179 -20.07 -4.79 -36.95
CA VAL A 179 -18.63 -4.90 -37.24
C VAL A 179 -17.89 -5.28 -35.95
N PRO A 180 -17.09 -6.36 -35.94
CA PRO A 180 -16.22 -6.71 -34.82
C PRO A 180 -15.27 -5.57 -34.44
N LEU A 181 -15.20 -5.25 -33.15
CA LEU A 181 -14.24 -4.33 -32.56
C LEU A 181 -13.08 -5.15 -31.95
N GLY A 182 -12.00 -5.31 -32.71
CA GLY A 182 -10.80 -6.03 -32.25
C GLY A 182 -10.96 -7.55 -32.20
N ASN A 183 -10.00 -8.19 -31.53
CA ASN A 183 -9.98 -9.64 -31.33
C ASN A 183 -11.03 -10.08 -30.29
N PRO A 184 -11.46 -11.34 -30.31
CA PRO A 184 -12.32 -11.89 -29.27
C PRO A 184 -11.69 -11.77 -27.87
N LEU A 185 -12.53 -11.55 -26.87
CA LEU A 185 -12.23 -11.44 -25.45
C LEU A 185 -12.68 -12.71 -24.71
N SER A 186 -12.18 -12.91 -23.49
CA SER A 186 -12.64 -13.96 -22.58
C SER A 186 -13.87 -13.54 -21.77
N PHE A 187 -14.81 -14.45 -21.55
CA PHE A 187 -15.89 -14.30 -20.56
C PHE A 187 -15.34 -14.28 -19.13
N ASP A 188 -16.16 -13.83 -18.17
CA ASP A 188 -15.84 -13.82 -16.73
C ASP A 188 -14.53 -13.08 -16.41
N THR A 189 -14.15 -12.14 -17.27
CA THR A 189 -12.93 -11.33 -17.16
C THR A 189 -13.31 -9.86 -17.16
N TRP A 190 -12.68 -9.08 -16.28
CA TRP A 190 -12.88 -7.63 -16.21
C TRP A 190 -12.05 -6.90 -17.28
N TYR A 191 -12.70 -5.96 -17.96
CA TYR A 191 -12.10 -5.06 -18.94
C TYR A 191 -12.53 -3.63 -18.66
N LYS A 192 -11.76 -2.67 -19.15
CA LYS A 192 -12.12 -1.26 -19.08
C LYS A 192 -12.64 -0.76 -20.41
N MET A 193 -13.77 -0.07 -20.40
CA MET A 193 -14.34 0.58 -21.58
C MET A 193 -14.29 2.09 -21.42
N LYS A 194 -13.84 2.79 -22.47
CA LYS A 194 -13.92 4.24 -22.60
C LYS A 194 -14.79 4.61 -23.78
N ILE A 195 -15.80 5.44 -23.55
CA ILE A 195 -16.67 6.01 -24.57
C ILE A 195 -16.47 7.52 -24.57
N ASP A 196 -15.80 8.02 -25.60
CA ASP A 196 -15.63 9.45 -25.83
C ASP A 196 -16.74 9.94 -26.74
N THR A 197 -17.36 11.04 -26.36
CA THR A 197 -18.50 11.60 -27.07
C THR A 197 -18.29 13.08 -27.32
N HIS A 198 -18.64 13.54 -28.52
CA HIS A 198 -18.57 14.93 -28.94
C HIS A 198 -19.97 15.36 -29.38
N GLY A 199 -20.77 15.86 -28.44
CA GLY A 199 -22.16 16.27 -28.72
C GLY A 199 -22.30 17.40 -29.74
N ASP A 200 -21.29 18.26 -29.84
CA ASP A 200 -21.17 19.36 -30.81
C ASP A 200 -20.90 18.84 -32.23
N LYS A 201 -20.07 17.81 -32.35
CA LYS A 201 -19.71 17.18 -33.64
C LYS A 201 -20.63 16.03 -34.01
N LEU A 202 -21.51 15.62 -33.10
CA LEU A 202 -22.30 14.40 -33.20
C LEU A 202 -21.38 13.21 -33.53
N GLN A 203 -20.33 13.01 -32.73
CA GLN A 203 -19.38 11.90 -32.90
C GLN A 203 -19.20 11.12 -31.61
N ALA A 204 -18.89 9.83 -31.72
CA ALA A 204 -18.43 9.02 -30.60
C ALA A 204 -17.27 8.10 -31.00
N SER A 205 -16.45 7.69 -30.03
CA SER A 205 -15.48 6.60 -30.19
C SER A 205 -15.51 5.70 -28.97
N VAL A 206 -15.27 4.41 -29.21
CA VAL A 206 -15.24 3.37 -28.17
C VAL A 206 -13.85 2.76 -28.13
N SER A 207 -13.24 2.73 -26.96
CA SER A 207 -11.97 2.06 -26.71
C SER A 207 -12.12 1.03 -25.61
N VAL A 208 -11.45 -0.10 -25.76
CA VAL A 208 -11.50 -1.23 -24.84
C VAL A 208 -10.07 -1.56 -24.43
N TYR A 209 -9.87 -1.69 -23.13
CA TYR A 209 -8.59 -1.99 -22.51
C TYR A 209 -8.72 -3.26 -21.67
N ASN A 210 -7.64 -4.01 -21.52
CA ASN A 210 -7.58 -5.08 -20.51
C ASN A 210 -7.47 -4.48 -19.10
N SER A 211 -7.50 -5.33 -18.08
CA SER A 211 -7.27 -4.95 -16.67
C SER A 211 -5.92 -4.23 -16.44
N LEU A 212 -4.95 -4.41 -17.34
CA LEU A 212 -3.65 -3.73 -17.35
C LEU A 212 -3.68 -2.30 -17.93
N GLY A 213 -4.81 -1.83 -18.45
CA GLY A 213 -4.92 -0.55 -19.14
C GLY A 213 -4.30 -0.53 -20.55
N THR A 214 -3.90 -1.69 -21.08
CA THR A 214 -3.42 -1.83 -22.46
C THR A 214 -4.60 -1.77 -23.42
N LEU A 215 -4.52 -0.91 -24.43
CA LEU A 215 -5.54 -0.79 -25.47
C LEU A 215 -5.63 -2.08 -26.29
N LEU A 216 -6.76 -2.78 -26.19
CA LEU A 216 -7.05 -4.00 -26.96
C LEU A 216 -7.70 -3.66 -28.30
N ALA A 217 -8.62 -2.69 -28.28
CA ALA A 217 -9.37 -2.29 -29.47
C ALA A 217 -9.87 -0.85 -29.36
N SER A 218 -9.94 -0.15 -30.49
CA SER A 218 -10.53 1.20 -30.57
C SER A 218 -11.31 1.35 -31.87
N SER A 219 -12.50 1.96 -31.80
CA SER A 219 -13.25 2.31 -32.98
C SER A 219 -12.65 3.57 -33.63
N PRO A 220 -12.78 3.74 -34.97
CA PRO A 220 -12.69 5.07 -35.55
C PRO A 220 -13.77 5.98 -34.94
N LYS A 221 -13.69 7.30 -35.20
CA LYS A 221 -14.78 8.22 -34.85
C LYS A 221 -16.02 7.86 -35.66
N ILE A 222 -17.12 7.64 -34.97
CA ILE A 222 -18.42 7.21 -35.51
C ILE A 222 -19.31 8.46 -35.61
N ASP A 223 -19.78 8.77 -36.82
CA ASP A 223 -20.69 9.90 -37.05
C ASP A 223 -22.11 9.53 -36.60
N LEU A 224 -22.62 10.27 -35.62
CA LEU A 224 -23.94 10.09 -35.03
C LEU A 224 -25.06 10.77 -35.87
N THR A 225 -24.73 11.36 -37.03
CA THR A 225 -25.64 12.15 -37.88
C THR A 225 -26.56 11.32 -38.78
N SER A 226 -26.29 10.03 -38.99
CA SER A 226 -26.98 9.18 -39.99
C SER A 226 -28.41 8.73 -39.59
N SER A 227 -28.89 9.12 -38.40
CA SER A 227 -30.13 8.64 -37.77
C SER A 227 -31.43 9.34 -38.21
N GLY A 228 -31.39 10.20 -39.23
CA GLY A 228 -32.56 10.97 -39.69
C GLY A 228 -33.10 11.93 -38.62
N VAL A 229 -32.23 12.38 -37.72
CA VAL A 229 -32.46 13.52 -36.83
C VAL A 229 -31.91 14.73 -37.60
N ASN A 230 -32.76 15.69 -37.94
CA ASN A 230 -32.24 16.97 -38.43
C ASN A 230 -31.29 17.51 -37.36
N PRO A 231 -30.06 17.93 -37.72
CA PRO A 231 -29.11 18.47 -36.75
C PRO A 231 -29.84 19.53 -35.92
N PRO A 232 -29.79 19.45 -34.58
CA PRO A 232 -30.47 20.43 -33.76
C PRO A 232 -29.92 21.81 -34.17
N GLU A 233 -30.82 22.74 -34.54
CA GLU A 233 -30.45 24.15 -34.78
C GLU A 233 -29.85 24.83 -33.53
N ALA A 234 -29.79 24.11 -32.39
CA ALA A 234 -29.15 24.53 -31.16
C ALA A 234 -27.93 23.62 -30.85
N PRO A 235 -26.81 24.17 -30.37
CA PRO A 235 -25.59 23.43 -29.99
C PRO A 235 -25.75 22.48 -28.77
N ASP A 236 -26.98 22.32 -28.27
CA ASP A 236 -27.29 21.69 -26.98
C ASP A 236 -27.86 20.27 -27.16
N GLY A 237 -27.11 19.37 -27.79
CA GLY A 237 -27.42 17.93 -27.84
C GLY A 237 -27.11 17.23 -26.51
N VAL A 238 -28.01 16.36 -26.05
CA VAL A 238 -27.78 15.44 -24.92
C VAL A 238 -27.33 14.10 -25.46
N ILE A 239 -26.29 13.50 -24.86
CA ILE A 239 -25.90 12.12 -25.14
C ILE A 239 -26.34 11.28 -23.95
N SER A 240 -26.85 10.07 -24.15
CA SER A 240 -27.20 9.17 -23.06
C SER A 240 -26.59 7.80 -23.31
N LEU A 241 -26.03 7.19 -22.28
CA LEU A 241 -25.64 5.79 -22.30
C LEU A 241 -26.79 4.97 -21.76
N ALA A 242 -27.26 3.97 -22.49
CA ALA A 242 -28.19 2.98 -21.97
C ALA A 242 -27.57 1.59 -21.96
N PHE A 243 -27.65 0.94 -20.82
CA PHE A 243 -27.15 -0.40 -20.60
C PHE A 243 -28.33 -1.37 -20.57
N ALA A 244 -28.20 -2.50 -21.25
CA ALA A 244 -29.27 -3.49 -21.30
C ALA A 244 -28.72 -4.90 -21.42
N ALA A 245 -29.18 -5.80 -20.54
CA ALA A 245 -29.15 -7.24 -20.80
C ALA A 245 -29.98 -7.53 -22.07
N GLY A 246 -29.67 -8.62 -22.78
CA GLY A 246 -30.42 -8.98 -23.96
C GLY A 246 -31.84 -9.46 -23.63
N LYS A 247 -32.64 -9.72 -24.67
CA LYS A 247 -34.03 -10.18 -24.59
C LYS A 247 -34.08 -11.71 -24.66
N GLU A 248 -34.66 -12.36 -23.65
CA GLU A 248 -35.01 -13.78 -23.77
C GLU A 248 -36.40 -14.01 -24.37
N GLY A 249 -36.56 -15.15 -25.05
CA GLY A 249 -37.87 -15.68 -25.42
C GLY A 249 -38.57 -16.33 -24.22
N PRO A 250 -39.91 -16.41 -24.19
CA PRO A 250 -40.63 -17.03 -23.08
C PRO A 250 -40.20 -18.50 -22.87
N GLY A 251 -39.70 -18.82 -21.67
CA GLY A 251 -39.34 -20.20 -21.26
C GLY A 251 -37.84 -20.50 -21.06
N ALA A 252 -36.97 -19.49 -21.08
CA ALA A 252 -35.54 -19.67 -20.81
C ALA A 252 -35.26 -20.06 -19.35
N THR A 253 -34.25 -20.91 -19.13
CA THR A 253 -33.78 -21.32 -17.79
C THR A 253 -32.75 -20.32 -17.26
N GLY A 254 -32.57 -20.20 -15.94
CA GLY A 254 -31.66 -19.20 -15.33
C GLY A 254 -30.19 -19.23 -15.77
N LEU A 255 -29.74 -20.29 -16.48
CA LEU A 255 -28.42 -20.40 -17.10
C LEU A 255 -28.32 -19.74 -18.49
N GLN A 256 -29.43 -19.23 -19.04
CA GLN A 256 -29.49 -18.60 -20.36
C GLN A 256 -29.44 -17.06 -20.29
N GLN A 257 -29.57 -16.51 -19.08
CA GLN A 257 -29.70 -15.08 -18.86
C GLN A 257 -28.36 -14.37 -19.05
N SER A 258 -28.34 -13.43 -19.99
CA SER A 258 -27.20 -12.55 -20.17
C SER A 258 -27.12 -11.54 -19.03
N LYS A 259 -25.93 -11.35 -18.44
CA LYS A 259 -25.67 -10.35 -17.42
C LYS A 259 -24.59 -9.37 -17.90
N LEU A 260 -24.65 -8.16 -17.37
CA LEU A 260 -23.60 -7.16 -17.52
C LEU A 260 -23.28 -6.61 -16.13
N TYR A 261 -22.05 -6.83 -15.69
CA TYR A 261 -21.48 -6.22 -14.49
C TYR A 261 -20.76 -4.94 -14.87
N ILE A 262 -20.94 -3.89 -14.08
CA ILE A 262 -20.31 -2.58 -14.27
C ILE A 262 -19.73 -2.12 -12.95
N ASP A 263 -18.51 -1.58 -12.99
CA ASP A 263 -17.82 -0.99 -11.84
C ASP A 263 -16.97 0.23 -12.23
N ASN A 264 -16.42 0.94 -11.24
CA ASN A 264 -15.48 2.06 -11.38
C ASN A 264 -15.94 3.10 -12.42
N PHE A 265 -17.21 3.48 -12.34
CA PHE A 265 -17.82 4.35 -13.35
C PHE A 265 -17.30 5.77 -13.20
N LYS A 266 -16.41 6.18 -14.10
CA LYS A 266 -15.86 7.52 -14.20
C LYS A 266 -16.45 8.30 -15.37
N PHE A 267 -16.92 9.50 -15.11
CA PHE A 267 -17.46 10.42 -16.11
C PHE A 267 -16.66 11.72 -16.11
N THR A 268 -16.02 12.08 -17.23
CA THR A 268 -15.19 13.30 -17.35
C THR A 268 -15.77 14.27 -18.37
N ARG A 269 -15.71 15.58 -18.09
CA ARG A 269 -16.12 16.67 -18.99
C ARG A 269 -15.07 17.76 -19.03
N GLU A 270 -14.57 18.09 -20.21
CA GLU A 270 -13.50 19.07 -20.39
C GLU A 270 -14.08 20.50 -20.55
N ARG A 271 -14.12 21.31 -19.47
CA ARG A 271 -14.34 22.79 -19.61
C ARG A 271 -13.57 23.68 -18.62
N PHE A 272 -13.47 23.33 -17.34
CA PHE A 272 -12.75 24.14 -16.33
C PHE A 272 -12.10 23.23 -15.27
N TYR A 273 -10.84 23.46 -14.91
CA TYR A 273 -10.19 22.70 -13.84
C TYR A 273 -9.20 23.54 -13.04
N ILE A 274 -8.94 23.08 -11.81
CA ILE A 274 -7.92 23.60 -10.92
C ILE A 274 -6.72 22.64 -11.06
N PRO A 275 -5.64 23.01 -11.76
CA PRO A 275 -4.49 22.12 -11.98
C PRO A 275 -3.72 21.77 -10.70
N SER A 276 -3.87 22.55 -9.63
CA SER A 276 -3.06 22.41 -8.43
C SER A 276 -3.82 22.84 -7.17
N LYS A 277 -3.47 22.25 -6.03
CA LYS A 277 -4.00 22.65 -4.71
C LYS A 277 -3.78 24.16 -4.45
N PRO A 278 -4.63 24.82 -3.64
CA PRO A 278 -4.36 26.18 -3.19
C PRO A 278 -3.05 26.25 -2.42
N VAL A 279 -2.19 27.21 -2.74
CA VAL A 279 -0.90 27.45 -2.08
C VAL A 279 -1.09 28.52 -1.00
N ILE A 280 -0.77 28.20 0.25
CA ILE A 280 -0.76 29.16 1.36
C ILE A 280 0.67 29.67 1.56
N SER A 281 0.83 30.99 1.63
CA SER A 281 2.13 31.64 1.81
C SER A 281 2.06 32.73 2.89
N LYS A 282 3.18 32.94 3.59
CA LYS A 282 3.33 34.01 4.58
C LYS A 282 4.11 35.18 3.98
N SER A 283 3.59 36.39 4.14
CA SER A 283 4.31 37.62 3.77
C SER A 283 4.06 38.70 4.82
N GLY A 284 5.08 38.95 5.65
CA GLY A 284 4.96 39.83 6.83
C GLY A 284 3.92 39.31 7.82
N ASP A 285 3.03 40.20 8.25
CA ASP A 285 1.94 39.92 9.20
C ASP A 285 0.67 39.38 8.53
N ASN A 286 0.78 38.86 7.29
CA ASN A 286 -0.36 38.34 6.54
C ASN A 286 -0.13 36.91 6.03
N ILE A 287 -1.21 36.14 6.02
CA ILE A 287 -1.32 34.84 5.34
C ILE A 287 -2.05 35.05 4.02
N THR A 288 -1.50 34.58 2.91
CA THR A 288 -2.12 34.64 1.57
C THR A 288 -2.28 33.24 0.98
N ALA A 289 -3.52 32.83 0.74
CA ALA A 289 -3.82 31.66 -0.07
C ALA A 289 -3.98 32.05 -1.54
N SER A 290 -3.49 31.22 -2.46
CA SER A 290 -3.52 31.45 -3.90
C SER A 290 -3.89 30.15 -4.64
N VAL A 291 -4.75 30.19 -5.65
CA VAL A 291 -5.06 29.01 -6.48
C VAL A 291 -5.09 29.39 -7.96
N VAL A 292 -4.56 28.53 -8.82
CA VAL A 292 -4.61 28.70 -10.28
C VAL A 292 -5.83 27.97 -10.82
N VAL A 293 -6.54 28.58 -11.77
CA VAL A 293 -7.67 27.98 -12.49
C VAL A 293 -7.40 28.09 -13.98
N LYS A 294 -7.62 26.99 -14.70
CA LYS A 294 -7.47 26.94 -16.15
C LYS A 294 -8.84 26.87 -16.84
N ASN A 295 -8.95 27.61 -17.94
CA ASN A 295 -10.08 27.59 -18.86
C ASN A 295 -9.59 27.16 -20.25
N GLU A 296 -9.96 25.96 -20.66
CA GLU A 296 -9.58 25.42 -21.97
C GLU A 296 -10.65 25.68 -23.05
N SER A 297 -11.76 26.34 -22.70
CA SER A 297 -12.78 26.75 -23.67
C SER A 297 -12.29 27.90 -24.56
N THR A 298 -12.35 27.70 -25.87
CA THR A 298 -12.05 28.73 -26.88
C THR A 298 -13.25 29.64 -27.20
N GLU A 299 -14.44 29.37 -26.66
CA GLU A 299 -15.68 30.09 -26.98
C GLU A 299 -16.28 30.88 -25.80
N ALA A 300 -17.00 31.95 -26.15
CA ALA A 300 -17.59 32.94 -25.25
C ALA A 300 -18.86 32.41 -24.54
N ALA A 301 -18.69 31.64 -23.47
CA ALA A 301 -19.76 31.28 -22.54
C ALA A 301 -19.64 32.06 -21.22
N THR A 302 -20.77 32.19 -20.50
CA THR A 302 -20.90 32.84 -19.18
C THR A 302 -19.83 32.37 -18.20
N ALA A 303 -19.01 33.30 -17.69
CA ALA A 303 -17.89 32.99 -16.82
C ALA A 303 -18.36 32.44 -15.45
N PRO A 304 -17.78 31.34 -14.95
CA PRO A 304 -18.02 30.90 -13.58
C PRO A 304 -17.44 31.91 -12.57
N THR A 305 -18.10 32.07 -11.44
CA THR A 305 -17.60 32.76 -10.24
C THR A 305 -16.64 31.84 -9.50
N LEU A 306 -15.39 32.23 -9.32
CA LEU A 306 -14.48 31.52 -8.42
C LEU A 306 -14.59 32.06 -7.00
N ILE A 307 -14.61 31.17 -6.02
CA ILE A 307 -14.64 31.49 -4.59
C ILE A 307 -13.42 30.84 -3.91
N LEU A 308 -12.50 31.62 -3.36
CA LEU A 308 -11.44 31.13 -2.48
C LEU A 308 -11.80 31.47 -1.03
N ALA A 309 -12.05 30.46 -0.21
CA ALA A 309 -12.44 30.58 1.18
C ALA A 309 -11.26 30.29 2.11
N LEU A 310 -11.15 31.07 3.19
CA LEU A 310 -10.20 30.88 4.28
C LEU A 310 -10.96 30.61 5.58
N TYR A 311 -10.60 29.53 6.26
CA TYR A 311 -11.09 29.15 7.57
C TYR A 311 -9.98 29.34 8.61
N ASP A 312 -10.34 29.61 9.87
CA ASP A 312 -9.37 29.61 10.97
C ASP A 312 -9.11 28.18 11.48
N GLY A 313 -8.18 28.02 12.42
CA GLY A 313 -7.85 26.73 13.07
C GLY A 313 -8.99 26.03 13.79
N ALA A 314 -10.10 26.73 14.05
CA ALA A 314 -11.32 26.14 14.61
C ALA A 314 -12.34 25.75 13.52
N GLY A 315 -11.95 25.85 12.24
CA GLY A 315 -12.78 25.55 11.08
C GLY A 315 -13.82 26.63 10.77
N LYS A 316 -13.72 27.83 11.37
CA LYS A 316 -14.68 28.91 11.14
C LYS A 316 -14.30 29.70 9.91
N LEU A 317 -15.27 29.98 9.03
CA LEU A 317 -15.04 30.79 7.83
C LEU A 317 -14.70 32.24 8.24
N VAL A 318 -13.50 32.67 7.88
CA VAL A 318 -12.97 34.01 8.20
C VAL A 318 -13.07 34.95 7.01
N LYS A 319 -12.88 34.42 5.79
CA LYS A 319 -12.80 35.27 4.60
C LYS A 319 -13.10 34.54 3.29
N ILE A 320 -13.64 35.28 2.34
CA ILE A 320 -13.88 34.81 0.97
C ILE A 320 -13.32 35.84 -0.01
N ALA A 321 -12.63 35.37 -1.04
CA ALA A 321 -12.26 36.15 -2.23
C ALA A 321 -13.04 35.65 -3.46
N LEU A 322 -13.59 36.59 -4.24
CA LEU A 322 -14.36 36.31 -5.45
C LEU A 322 -13.69 36.99 -6.65
N ASN A 323 -13.12 36.22 -7.58
CA ASN A 323 -12.67 36.65 -8.93
C ASN A 323 -12.20 38.13 -9.00
N ASP A 324 -11.25 38.54 -8.16
CA ASP A 324 -10.62 39.87 -8.03
C ASP A 324 -11.47 41.04 -7.50
N SER A 325 -12.65 40.80 -6.91
CA SER A 325 -13.46 41.83 -6.24
C SER A 325 -13.18 41.94 -4.73
N GLU A 326 -13.57 43.07 -4.13
CA GLU A 326 -13.32 43.42 -2.71
C GLU A 326 -13.57 42.22 -1.78
N GLN A 327 -12.58 41.96 -0.92
CA GLN A 327 -12.65 40.91 0.08
C GLN A 327 -13.87 41.10 0.98
N ILE A 328 -14.72 40.09 1.07
CA ILE A 328 -15.91 40.14 1.92
C ILE A 328 -15.56 39.51 3.27
N GLY A 329 -15.65 40.30 4.35
CA GLY A 329 -15.46 39.77 5.70
C GLY A 329 -16.65 38.88 6.09
N ALA A 330 -16.38 37.62 6.43
CA ALA A 330 -17.37 36.69 6.97
C ALA A 330 -16.98 36.29 8.40
N ARG A 331 -17.94 36.23 9.31
CA ARG A 331 -17.76 35.64 10.65
C ARG A 331 -18.93 34.72 10.95
N THR A 332 -19.05 33.63 10.20
CA THR A 332 -20.09 32.60 10.39
C THR A 332 -19.47 31.28 10.88
N PRO A 333 -20.20 30.44 11.63
CA PRO A 333 -19.75 29.10 12.00
C PRO A 333 -19.47 28.21 10.78
N SER A 334 -18.67 27.16 10.95
CA SER A 334 -18.36 26.17 9.90
C SER A 334 -19.66 25.63 9.26
N GLY A 335 -19.82 25.79 7.95
CA GLY A 335 -20.94 25.22 7.18
C GLY A 335 -22.02 26.19 6.71
N ASP A 336 -22.12 27.39 7.29
CA ASP A 336 -23.10 28.42 6.86
C ASP A 336 -22.43 29.47 5.95
N MET A 337 -22.59 29.32 4.64
CA MET A 337 -22.22 30.37 3.67
C MET A 337 -23.24 31.54 3.71
N PRO A 338 -22.83 32.79 3.46
CA PRO A 338 -23.75 33.92 3.44
C PRO A 338 -24.88 33.70 2.43
N ALA A 339 -26.13 33.67 2.89
CA ALA A 339 -27.32 33.37 2.07
C ALA A 339 -27.63 34.41 0.98
N ASN A 340 -26.85 35.50 0.88
CA ASN A 340 -27.06 36.58 -0.09
C ASN A 340 -25.71 37.12 -0.60
N ILE A 341 -25.11 36.41 -1.57
CA ILE A 341 -24.07 36.98 -2.43
C ILE A 341 -24.71 37.28 -3.79
N GLY A 342 -25.70 38.18 -3.76
CA GLY A 342 -26.40 38.65 -4.96
C GLY A 342 -25.62 39.76 -5.65
N ALA A 343 -24.52 39.42 -6.32
CA ALA A 343 -23.84 40.33 -7.24
C ALA A 343 -23.52 39.58 -8.54
N ALA A 344 -24.52 39.49 -9.41
CA ALA A 344 -24.27 39.15 -10.81
C ALA A 344 -23.47 40.30 -11.46
N TRP A 345 -22.53 39.91 -12.32
CA TRP A 345 -21.66 40.78 -13.09
C TRP A 345 -22.39 41.95 -13.76
N ALA A 346 -21.91 43.18 -13.51
CA ALA A 346 -22.15 44.31 -14.39
C ALA A 346 -20.92 44.48 -15.31
N GLY A 347 -20.91 43.77 -16.44
CA GLY A 347 -19.93 43.96 -17.51
C GLY A 347 -18.99 42.77 -17.72
N GLY A 348 -19.27 41.97 -18.75
CA GLY A 348 -18.49 40.78 -19.10
C GLY A 348 -16.99 41.05 -19.28
N LEU A 349 -16.18 40.35 -18.51
CA LEU A 349 -14.76 40.16 -18.74
C LEU A 349 -14.48 38.66 -18.79
N TYR A 350 -13.85 38.26 -19.90
CA TYR A 350 -13.38 36.92 -20.20
C TYR A 350 -12.25 36.54 -19.23
N PRO A 351 -12.26 35.37 -18.57
CA PRO A 351 -11.06 34.90 -17.90
C PRO A 351 -10.02 34.51 -18.97
N PRO A 352 -8.73 34.90 -18.81
CA PRO A 352 -7.65 34.35 -19.62
C PRO A 352 -7.57 32.82 -19.47
N ALA A 353 -6.86 32.15 -20.39
CA ALA A 353 -6.68 30.69 -20.38
C ALA A 353 -6.22 30.13 -19.02
N GLU A 354 -5.58 30.97 -18.21
CA GLU A 354 -5.14 30.68 -16.85
C GLU A 354 -5.29 31.92 -15.97
N LYS A 355 -5.79 31.76 -14.74
CA LYS A 355 -5.94 32.86 -13.77
C LYS A 355 -5.63 32.41 -12.34
N THR A 356 -4.92 33.24 -11.58
CA THR A 356 -4.67 33.04 -10.14
C THR A 356 -5.65 33.86 -9.31
N VAL A 357 -6.24 33.27 -8.28
CA VAL A 357 -7.08 33.98 -7.29
C VAL A 357 -6.43 33.91 -5.92
N THR A 358 -6.38 35.06 -5.24
CA THR A 358 -5.69 35.22 -3.95
C THR A 358 -6.63 35.71 -2.84
N CYS A 359 -6.46 35.20 -1.63
CA CYS A 359 -7.18 35.64 -0.44
C CYS A 359 -6.17 35.88 0.70
N THR A 360 -6.22 37.05 1.35
CA THR A 360 -5.22 37.47 2.35
C THR A 360 -5.87 37.79 3.71
N LEU A 361 -5.27 37.33 4.81
CA LEU A 361 -5.70 37.56 6.19
C LEU A 361 -4.59 38.16 7.06
N PRO A 362 -4.88 39.15 7.93
CA PRO A 362 -3.99 39.55 9.02
C PRO A 362 -3.77 38.38 9.99
N MET A 363 -2.55 38.24 10.49
CA MET A 363 -2.11 37.09 11.27
C MET A 363 -2.57 37.17 12.74
N ASP A 364 -3.69 36.52 13.04
CA ASP A 364 -4.19 36.35 14.42
C ASP A 364 -4.36 34.87 14.85
N ASP A 365 -4.37 33.90 13.92
CA ASP A 365 -4.51 32.44 14.20
C ASP A 365 -4.12 31.55 12.98
N SER A 366 -4.19 30.21 13.12
CA SER A 366 -3.99 29.23 12.02
C SER A 366 -5.08 29.27 10.95
N ALA A 367 -4.81 28.78 9.72
CA ALA A 367 -5.75 28.91 8.60
C ALA A 367 -5.80 27.70 7.64
N THR A 368 -6.98 27.37 7.15
CA THR A 368 -7.22 26.35 6.10
C THR A 368 -7.78 27.06 4.86
N ALA A 369 -7.24 26.74 3.67
CA ALA A 369 -7.72 27.31 2.41
C ALA A 369 -8.49 26.29 1.59
N VAL A 370 -9.63 26.71 1.04
CA VAL A 370 -10.48 25.88 0.16
C VAL A 370 -10.91 26.69 -1.05
N ALA A 371 -10.75 26.13 -2.24
CA ALA A 371 -11.18 26.75 -3.49
C ALA A 371 -12.45 26.09 -4.02
N TYR A 372 -13.42 26.93 -4.43
CA TYR A 372 -14.66 26.52 -5.07
C TYR A 372 -14.83 27.20 -6.43
N VAL A 373 -15.33 26.45 -7.42
CA VAL A 373 -15.74 26.98 -8.73
C VAL A 373 -17.27 26.97 -8.80
N TRP A 374 -17.89 28.10 -9.12
CA TRP A 374 -19.34 28.26 -9.17
C TRP A 374 -19.79 28.70 -10.57
N ALA A 375 -20.81 28.07 -11.16
CA ALA A 375 -21.41 28.54 -12.40
C ALA A 375 -22.87 28.99 -12.16
N ASP A 376 -23.23 30.17 -12.67
CA ASP A 376 -24.61 30.63 -12.66
C ASP A 376 -25.44 29.76 -13.62
N SER A 377 -26.43 29.05 -13.09
CA SER A 377 -27.51 28.52 -13.91
C SER A 377 -28.72 29.43 -13.72
N THR A 378 -29.22 30.00 -14.82
CA THR A 378 -30.43 30.83 -14.88
C THR A 378 -31.71 30.17 -14.35
N THR A 379 -31.63 28.96 -13.79
CA THR A 379 -32.73 28.12 -13.30
C THR A 379 -32.75 27.93 -11.78
N GLY A 380 -31.98 28.69 -10.99
CA GLY A 380 -32.20 28.80 -9.54
C GLY A 380 -31.73 27.61 -8.70
N GLY A 381 -30.74 26.85 -9.17
CA GLY A 381 -30.02 25.85 -8.38
C GLY A 381 -28.55 26.26 -8.21
N MET A 382 -28.18 26.67 -7.00
CA MET A 382 -26.79 26.90 -6.58
C MET A 382 -26.25 25.59 -5.99
N LEU A 383 -25.19 25.00 -6.55
CA LEU A 383 -24.50 23.86 -5.93
C LEU A 383 -22.97 24.09 -5.97
N PRO A 384 -22.27 24.04 -4.81
CA PRO A 384 -20.83 24.26 -4.73
C PRO A 384 -20.03 23.06 -5.25
N TYR A 385 -18.91 23.33 -5.93
CA TYR A 385 -17.85 22.36 -6.24
C TYR A 385 -16.66 22.58 -5.30
N CYS A 386 -16.20 21.55 -4.58
CA CYS A 386 -15.04 21.61 -3.67
C CYS A 386 -13.82 20.94 -4.34
N ALA A 387 -12.68 21.63 -4.43
CA ALA A 387 -11.39 21.01 -4.68
C ALA A 387 -10.57 21.00 -3.38
N LYS A 388 -10.15 19.80 -2.96
CA LYS A 388 -9.20 19.38 -1.90
C LYS A 388 -8.65 20.51 -0.99
N SER A 389 -8.85 20.38 0.33
CA SER A 389 -8.37 21.31 1.37
C SER A 389 -6.91 21.07 1.77
N GLU A 390 -6.17 22.14 2.05
CA GLU A 390 -4.98 22.12 2.91
C GLU A 390 -5.29 22.78 4.25
N THR A 391 -4.94 22.11 5.35
CA THR A 391 -4.97 22.69 6.71
C THR A 391 -3.56 23.14 7.05
N PHE A 392 -3.36 24.44 7.27
CA PHE A 392 -2.08 25.01 7.69
C PHE A 392 -2.14 25.39 9.17
N TYR A 393 -1.37 24.69 10.01
CA TYR A 393 -1.25 24.99 11.43
C TYR A 393 -0.22 26.10 11.65
N VAL A 394 -0.68 27.29 12.07
CA VAL A 394 0.19 28.34 12.61
C VAL A 394 0.28 28.12 14.12
N ASN A 395 1.50 27.87 14.61
CA ASN A 395 1.90 27.57 16.00
C ASN A 395 2.10 26.08 16.33
N SER A 396 3.07 25.44 15.69
CA SER A 396 4.30 25.19 16.45
C SER A 396 5.35 26.12 15.85
N GLU A 397 6.38 26.48 16.60
CA GLU A 397 7.65 26.82 15.94
C GLU A 397 7.88 25.74 14.89
N GLU A 398 8.15 26.15 13.64
CA GLU A 398 8.78 25.26 12.68
C GLU A 398 9.97 24.66 13.46
N PRO A 399 10.02 23.34 13.73
CA PRO A 399 11.29 22.79 14.14
C PRO A 399 12.22 23.24 13.04
N GLU A 400 13.29 23.97 13.41
CA GLU A 400 14.45 24.17 12.54
C GLU A 400 14.57 22.90 11.69
N PRO A 401 14.60 22.98 10.33
CA PRO A 401 14.56 21.81 9.47
C PRO A 401 15.46 20.80 10.12
N THR A 402 14.85 19.73 10.66
CA THR A 402 15.57 18.78 11.48
C THR A 402 16.73 18.39 10.59
N PRO A 403 18.00 18.59 11.01
CA PRO A 403 19.12 18.22 10.16
C PRO A 403 18.81 16.82 9.66
N GLU A 404 18.87 16.60 8.34
CA GLU A 404 18.67 15.27 7.74
C GLU A 404 19.29 14.28 8.72
N PRO A 405 18.52 13.28 9.22
CA PRO A 405 18.99 12.39 10.27
C PRO A 405 20.38 11.96 9.86
N THR A 406 21.39 12.42 10.60
CA THR A 406 22.77 12.34 10.12
C THR A 406 23.02 10.86 9.90
N PRO A 407 23.28 10.39 8.68
CA PRO A 407 23.37 8.97 8.41
C PRO A 407 24.38 8.37 9.39
N ILE A 408 23.90 7.48 10.25
CA ILE A 408 24.76 6.84 11.22
C ILE A 408 25.71 5.96 10.41
N PRO A 409 27.03 5.99 10.66
CA PRO A 409 27.98 5.20 9.89
C PRO A 409 27.51 3.73 9.85
N PRO A 410 27.46 3.09 8.66
CA PRO A 410 26.75 1.84 8.40
C PRO A 410 27.51 0.63 8.95
N GLY A 411 27.73 0.62 10.26
CA GLY A 411 28.35 -0.49 10.94
C GLY A 411 27.41 -1.69 11.05
N ASP A 412 26.12 -1.43 11.27
CA ASP A 412 25.15 -2.51 11.50
C ASP A 412 24.30 -2.84 10.30
N PHE A 413 24.20 -1.89 9.36
CA PHE A 413 23.42 -2.06 8.17
C PHE A 413 24.30 -2.48 7.00
N GLN A 414 23.93 -3.59 6.39
CA GLN A 414 24.60 -4.18 5.26
C GLN A 414 24.15 -3.46 3.99
N PRO A 415 25.09 -3.06 3.10
CA PRO A 415 24.72 -2.63 1.77
C PRO A 415 23.98 -3.78 1.07
N PHE A 416 22.71 -3.56 0.72
CA PHE A 416 21.99 -4.43 -0.18
C PHE A 416 22.00 -3.84 -1.60
N GLU A 417 22.19 -4.71 -2.58
CA GLU A 417 22.06 -4.35 -3.99
C GLU A 417 20.57 -4.40 -4.39
N GLY A 418 20.11 -3.44 -5.20
CA GLY A 418 18.73 -3.40 -5.69
C GLY A 418 17.80 -2.39 -5.02
N ARG A 419 16.50 -2.70 -5.10
CA ARG A 419 15.33 -1.89 -4.70
C ARG A 419 14.44 -2.67 -3.72
N ILE A 420 13.67 -1.95 -2.89
CA ILE A 420 12.73 -2.50 -1.91
C ILE A 420 11.30 -2.12 -2.26
N ALA A 421 10.39 -3.09 -2.17
CA ALA A 421 8.95 -2.88 -2.08
C ALA A 421 8.43 -3.39 -0.73
N TYR A 422 7.37 -2.79 -0.20
CA TYR A 422 6.73 -3.18 1.05
C TYR A 422 5.21 -3.27 0.88
N SER A 423 4.57 -4.25 1.51
CA SER A 423 3.18 -4.66 1.30
C SER A 423 2.54 -5.10 2.62
N ALA A 424 1.52 -4.41 3.13
CA ALA A 424 0.98 -4.61 4.49
C ALA A 424 -0.56 -4.56 4.57
N ASP A 425 -1.19 -5.23 5.54
CA ASP A 425 -2.65 -5.21 5.69
C ASP A 425 -3.14 -4.13 6.65
N GLY A 426 -2.93 -4.29 7.95
CA GLY A 426 -3.28 -3.33 9.03
C GLY A 426 -4.73 -2.87 9.13
N ASN A 427 -5.59 -3.26 8.20
CA ASN A 427 -6.91 -2.69 7.99
C ASN A 427 -8.05 -3.61 8.46
N TYR A 428 -7.75 -4.79 9.03
CA TYR A 428 -8.78 -5.71 9.51
C TYR A 428 -8.38 -6.62 10.68
N HIS A 429 -7.42 -7.54 10.49
CA HIS A 429 -7.09 -8.57 11.49
C HIS A 429 -6.48 -7.95 12.75
N ASP A 430 -5.56 -7.00 12.57
CA ASP A 430 -4.75 -6.31 13.59
C ASP A 430 -4.64 -4.82 13.27
N GLU A 431 -4.09 -4.08 14.23
CA GLU A 431 -3.70 -2.68 14.06
C GLU A 431 -2.15 -2.52 14.12
N ASP A 432 -1.39 -3.62 14.14
CA ASP A 432 0.07 -3.63 14.26
C ASP A 432 0.77 -2.86 13.16
N ASP A 433 0.32 -2.95 11.91
CA ASP A 433 0.87 -2.14 10.82
C ASP A 433 0.70 -0.63 11.00
N THR A 434 -0.25 -0.18 11.82
CA THR A 434 -0.35 1.25 12.18
C THR A 434 0.90 1.71 12.93
N ALA A 435 1.54 0.81 13.69
CA ALA A 435 2.83 1.04 14.33
C ALA A 435 4.02 0.54 13.49
N ALA A 436 3.87 -0.57 12.77
CA ALA A 436 4.95 -1.20 12.01
C ALA A 436 5.33 -0.39 10.77
N ASN A 437 4.38 0.22 10.05
CA ASN A 437 4.68 1.05 8.87
C ASN A 437 5.57 2.26 9.23
N PRO A 438 5.22 3.10 10.22
CA PRO A 438 6.13 4.15 10.70
C PRO A 438 7.51 3.64 11.14
N PHE A 439 7.55 2.46 11.79
CA PHE A 439 8.80 1.88 12.26
C PHE A 439 9.69 1.37 11.11
N ALA A 440 9.11 0.73 10.10
CA ALA A 440 9.80 0.29 8.88
C ALA A 440 10.40 1.48 8.11
N LEU A 441 9.62 2.56 7.95
CA LEU A 441 10.08 3.78 7.29
C LEU A 441 11.20 4.47 8.08
N MET A 442 11.12 4.49 9.42
CA MET A 442 12.20 4.96 10.30
C MET A 442 13.48 4.14 10.10
N LEU A 443 13.39 2.81 10.07
CA LEU A 443 14.55 1.94 9.84
C LEU A 443 15.23 2.26 8.50
N LEU A 444 14.47 2.37 7.41
CA LEU A 444 14.98 2.72 6.08
C LEU A 444 15.65 4.10 6.05
N ALA A 445 15.02 5.10 6.68
CA ALA A 445 15.55 6.46 6.71
C ALA A 445 16.86 6.56 7.49
N HIS A 446 16.91 6.02 8.71
CA HIS A 446 18.10 6.10 9.58
C HIS A 446 19.25 5.19 9.13
N SER A 447 18.95 4.15 8.35
CA SER A 447 19.98 3.28 7.75
C SER A 447 20.53 3.82 6.43
N GLY A 448 19.99 4.93 5.89
CA GLY A 448 20.42 5.51 4.62
C GLY A 448 19.91 4.77 3.38
N PHE A 449 18.87 3.93 3.52
CA PHE A 449 18.26 3.16 2.44
C PHE A 449 16.90 3.68 1.99
N LYS A 450 16.53 4.90 2.43
CA LYS A 450 15.30 5.59 2.02
C LYS A 450 15.06 5.53 0.51
N ASP A 451 16.07 5.92 -0.27
CA ASP A 451 16.00 6.03 -1.72
C ASP A 451 15.93 4.68 -2.45
N LYS A 452 16.04 3.57 -1.71
CA LYS A 452 15.85 2.23 -2.25
C LYS A 452 14.41 1.75 -2.17
N LEU A 453 13.57 2.37 -1.34
CA LEU A 453 12.14 2.07 -1.32
C LEU A 453 11.50 2.63 -2.59
N VAL A 454 10.95 1.75 -3.42
CA VAL A 454 10.35 2.12 -4.71
C VAL A 454 8.86 1.83 -4.79
N HIS A 455 8.31 1.09 -3.85
CA HIS A 455 6.89 0.79 -3.77
C HIS A 455 6.51 0.54 -2.33
N PHE A 456 5.44 1.16 -1.86
CA PHE A 456 4.88 0.89 -0.54
C PHE A 456 3.36 0.83 -0.67
N GLU A 457 2.77 -0.30 -0.33
CA GLU A 457 1.33 -0.44 -0.29
C GLU A 457 0.86 -0.93 1.07
N TYR A 458 -0.33 -0.48 1.47
CA TYR A 458 -0.96 -0.83 2.72
C TYR A 458 -2.49 -0.97 2.57
N GLY A 459 -3.14 -1.59 3.54
CA GLY A 459 -4.58 -1.85 3.47
C GLY A 459 -4.93 -3.06 2.59
N ASN A 460 -3.99 -3.97 2.36
CA ASN A 460 -4.13 -5.03 1.36
C ASN A 460 -4.94 -6.25 1.78
N HIS A 461 -5.58 -6.23 2.95
CA HIS A 461 -6.68 -7.15 3.21
C HIS A 461 -7.93 -6.69 2.43
N ILE A 462 -7.99 -7.07 1.16
CA ILE A 462 -8.99 -6.57 0.21
C ILE A 462 -10.39 -7.17 0.40
N TRP A 463 -10.51 -8.29 1.11
CA TRP A 463 -11.79 -8.99 1.31
C TRP A 463 -12.64 -8.37 2.41
N LEU A 464 -12.00 -7.78 3.42
CA LEU A 464 -12.63 -7.22 4.60
C LEU A 464 -11.82 -6.03 5.10
N THR A 465 -12.50 -4.93 5.43
CA THR A 465 -11.85 -3.74 5.98
C THR A 465 -12.64 -3.16 7.15
N ASN A 466 -11.93 -2.67 8.15
CA ASN A 466 -12.44 -1.82 9.20
C ASN A 466 -12.03 -0.38 8.89
N GLN A 467 -12.99 0.44 8.50
CA GLN A 467 -12.72 1.81 8.06
C GLN A 467 -11.97 2.67 9.09
N ASN A 468 -12.21 2.46 10.40
CA ASN A 468 -11.49 3.23 11.42
C ASN A 468 -10.01 2.84 11.50
N GLN A 469 -9.71 1.54 11.34
CA GLN A 469 -8.34 1.04 11.30
C GLN A 469 -7.64 1.51 10.03
N LEU A 470 -8.31 1.40 8.88
CA LEU A 470 -7.79 1.90 7.61
C LEU A 470 -7.45 3.40 7.67
N ASN A 471 -8.33 4.23 8.24
CA ASN A 471 -8.07 5.66 8.39
C ASN A 471 -6.87 5.95 9.32
N ALA A 472 -6.68 5.16 10.38
CA ALA A 472 -5.55 5.31 11.29
C ALA A 472 -4.24 4.85 10.63
N LEU A 473 -4.27 3.73 9.92
CA LEU A 473 -3.16 3.17 9.14
C LEU A 473 -2.71 4.16 8.06
N ASP A 474 -3.64 4.72 7.30
CA ASP A 474 -3.39 5.71 6.25
C ASP A 474 -2.72 6.96 6.82
N ALA A 475 -3.30 7.54 7.87
CA ALA A 475 -2.76 8.71 8.54
C ALA A 475 -1.35 8.46 9.10
N ALA A 476 -1.14 7.32 9.78
CA ALA A 476 0.15 6.94 10.33
C ALA A 476 1.21 6.75 9.24
N THR A 477 0.87 6.04 8.16
CA THR A 477 1.79 5.72 7.06
C THR A 477 2.19 6.99 6.31
N MET A 478 1.22 7.83 5.95
CA MET A 478 1.48 9.06 5.19
C MET A 478 2.21 10.12 6.02
N GLU A 479 1.91 10.25 7.32
CA GLU A 479 2.67 11.15 8.21
C GLU A 479 4.13 10.68 8.38
N ALA A 480 4.37 9.37 8.47
CA ALA A 480 5.73 8.83 8.50
C ALA A 480 6.48 9.10 7.19
N ALA A 481 5.82 8.89 6.04
CA ALA A 481 6.40 9.17 4.73
C ALA A 481 6.82 10.63 4.60
N GLU A 482 5.97 11.58 5.04
CA GLU A 482 6.27 13.01 5.06
C GLU A 482 7.45 13.33 6.00
N ARG A 483 7.42 12.84 7.24
CA ARG A 483 8.44 13.11 8.27
C ARG A 483 9.84 12.67 7.87
N TYR A 484 9.95 11.56 7.16
CA TYR A 484 11.22 11.02 6.68
C TYR A 484 11.54 11.41 5.23
N GLY A 485 10.67 12.20 4.58
CA GLY A 485 10.87 12.74 3.24
C GLY A 485 10.94 11.65 2.16
N PHE A 486 10.05 10.67 2.23
CA PHE A 486 9.80 9.73 1.14
C PHE A 486 8.97 10.39 0.04
N ASP A 487 9.09 9.91 -1.19
CA ASP A 487 8.21 10.31 -2.28
C ASP A 487 6.80 9.79 -2.01
N SER A 488 5.78 10.66 -1.99
CA SER A 488 4.40 10.22 -1.76
C SER A 488 3.84 9.40 -2.92
N ASP A 489 4.40 9.52 -4.12
CA ASP A 489 3.87 8.88 -5.33
C ASP A 489 4.12 7.36 -5.35
N ILE A 490 4.96 6.84 -4.45
CA ILE A 490 5.20 5.40 -4.30
C ILE A 490 4.31 4.74 -3.24
N PHE A 491 3.42 5.49 -2.58
CA PHE A 491 2.52 4.99 -1.53
C PHE A 491 1.11 4.73 -2.06
N PHE A 492 0.57 3.55 -1.78
CA PHE A 492 -0.75 3.14 -2.27
C PHE A 492 -1.62 2.57 -1.15
N ASN A 493 -2.80 3.16 -0.98
CA ASN A 493 -3.88 2.57 -0.21
C ASN A 493 -4.68 1.62 -1.11
N ILE A 494 -4.58 0.31 -0.89
CA ILE A 494 -5.18 -0.71 -1.75
C ILE A 494 -6.71 -0.63 -1.77
N ILE A 495 -7.33 -0.22 -0.66
CA ILE A 495 -8.79 -0.09 -0.60
C ILE A 495 -9.29 1.04 -1.51
N GLU A 496 -8.50 2.11 -1.69
CA GLU A 496 -8.86 3.23 -2.56
C GLU A 496 -8.56 2.97 -4.05
N ASP A 497 -7.39 2.42 -4.38
CA ASP A 497 -6.99 2.16 -5.77
C ASP A 497 -6.00 0.98 -5.90
N ARG A 498 -6.51 -0.24 -5.73
CA ARG A 498 -5.71 -1.47 -5.86
C ARG A 498 -5.04 -1.63 -7.22
N PHE A 499 -5.67 -1.19 -8.31
CA PHE A 499 -5.11 -1.37 -9.65
C PHE A 499 -3.92 -0.46 -9.89
N ALA A 500 -3.91 0.76 -9.34
CA ALA A 500 -2.71 1.60 -9.36
C ALA A 500 -1.54 0.91 -8.67
N ALA A 501 -1.76 0.31 -7.50
CA ALA A 501 -0.72 -0.41 -6.78
C ALA A 501 -0.23 -1.65 -7.54
N TYR A 502 -1.14 -2.49 -8.06
CA TYR A 502 -0.78 -3.68 -8.84
C TYR A 502 0.09 -3.29 -10.05
N ASN A 503 -0.31 -2.24 -10.76
CA ASN A 503 0.42 -1.76 -11.93
C ASN A 503 1.77 -1.15 -11.57
N HIS A 504 1.84 -0.38 -10.49
CA HIS A 504 3.11 0.21 -10.04
C HIS A 504 4.11 -0.86 -9.60
N LEU A 505 3.70 -1.83 -8.79
CA LEU A 505 4.56 -2.94 -8.36
C LEU A 505 5.00 -3.80 -9.56
N LYS A 506 4.09 -4.08 -10.50
CA LYS A 506 4.42 -4.74 -11.77
C LYS A 506 5.49 -3.96 -12.56
N ASP A 507 5.37 -2.65 -12.67
CA ASP A 507 6.37 -1.82 -13.36
C ASP A 507 7.73 -1.84 -12.64
N GLU A 508 7.74 -1.87 -11.30
CA GLU A 508 8.97 -2.06 -10.52
C GLU A 508 9.60 -3.46 -10.72
N ILE A 509 8.79 -4.51 -10.81
CA ILE A 509 9.26 -5.87 -11.13
C ILE A 509 9.92 -5.91 -12.52
N LEU A 510 9.32 -5.27 -13.52
CA LEU A 510 9.83 -5.29 -14.90
C LEU A 510 11.15 -4.53 -15.06
N LYS A 511 11.47 -3.60 -14.15
CA LYS A 511 12.77 -2.91 -14.11
C LYS A 511 13.92 -3.80 -13.61
N SER A 512 13.62 -4.93 -12.96
CA SER A 512 14.62 -5.75 -12.27
C SER A 512 15.66 -6.37 -13.21
N THR A 513 16.90 -6.42 -12.71
CA THR A 513 18.07 -7.01 -13.37
C THR A 513 18.97 -7.68 -12.32
N ALA A 514 20.02 -8.38 -12.76
CA ALA A 514 21.00 -8.97 -11.85
C ALA A 514 21.70 -7.91 -10.97
N ASP A 515 21.99 -6.74 -11.52
CA ASP A 515 22.69 -5.65 -10.82
C ASP A 515 21.73 -4.70 -10.05
N ASP A 516 20.42 -4.83 -10.29
CA ASP A 516 19.37 -4.04 -9.64
C ASP A 516 18.12 -4.89 -9.38
N PRO A 517 18.22 -5.90 -8.49
CA PRO A 517 17.11 -6.79 -8.16
C PRO A 517 16.03 -6.05 -7.36
N LEU A 518 14.82 -6.63 -7.31
CA LEU A 518 13.73 -6.13 -6.47
C LEU A 518 13.49 -7.10 -5.31
N ILE A 519 13.49 -6.58 -4.09
CA ILE A 519 13.11 -7.31 -2.88
C ILE A 519 11.75 -6.79 -2.41
N ILE A 520 10.77 -7.68 -2.27
CA ILE A 520 9.42 -7.37 -1.80
C ILE A 520 9.27 -7.90 -0.38
N CYS A 521 8.95 -7.05 0.59
CA CYS A 521 8.57 -7.45 1.95
C CYS A 521 7.04 -7.62 2.01
N GLY A 522 6.59 -8.87 2.20
CA GLY A 522 5.19 -9.22 2.36
C GLY A 522 4.78 -9.28 3.82
N ALA A 523 4.33 -8.14 4.35
CA ALA A 523 3.79 -7.94 5.69
C ALA A 523 2.27 -8.20 5.82
N GLY A 524 1.61 -8.70 4.79
CA GLY A 524 0.18 -9.04 4.84
C GLY A 524 -0.19 -10.18 3.87
N PRO A 525 -1.46 -10.31 3.47
CA PRO A 525 -1.90 -11.15 2.37
C PRO A 525 -1.03 -11.03 1.12
N MET A 526 -0.75 -12.16 0.48
CA MET A 526 0.13 -12.22 -0.69
C MET A 526 -0.57 -11.80 -2.01
N HIS A 527 -1.84 -11.41 -1.96
CA HIS A 527 -2.65 -11.26 -3.16
C HIS A 527 -2.25 -10.07 -4.02
N THR A 528 -2.01 -8.90 -3.42
CA THR A 528 -1.48 -7.73 -4.16
C THR A 528 -0.18 -8.07 -4.88
N ILE A 529 0.72 -8.76 -4.19
CA ILE A 529 2.02 -9.22 -4.72
C ILE A 529 1.79 -10.22 -5.85
N TYR A 530 0.92 -11.22 -5.65
CA TYR A 530 0.55 -12.20 -6.67
C TYR A 530 0.01 -11.54 -7.94
N GLN A 531 -0.90 -10.57 -7.80
CA GLN A 531 -1.44 -9.85 -8.95
C GLN A 531 -0.34 -9.11 -9.71
N ALA A 532 0.55 -8.38 -9.02
CA ALA A 532 1.67 -7.71 -9.66
C ALA A 532 2.63 -8.69 -10.37
N LEU A 533 2.93 -9.84 -9.76
CA LEU A 533 3.73 -10.91 -10.35
C LEU A 533 3.07 -11.52 -11.58
N ASN A 534 1.78 -11.85 -11.51
CA ASN A 534 0.99 -12.36 -12.63
C ASN A 534 1.04 -11.41 -13.82
N LEU A 535 0.82 -10.13 -13.55
CA LEU A 535 0.87 -9.07 -14.56
C LEU A 535 2.27 -8.93 -15.19
N ALA A 536 3.33 -9.01 -14.38
CA ALA A 536 4.70 -8.92 -14.87
C ALA A 536 5.09 -10.16 -15.68
N ASN A 537 4.65 -11.35 -15.24
CA ASN A 537 4.87 -12.64 -15.91
C ASN A 537 4.28 -12.66 -17.32
N GLN A 538 3.13 -12.00 -17.52
CA GLN A 538 2.50 -11.87 -18.85
C GLN A 538 3.28 -10.96 -19.80
N VAL A 539 4.12 -10.04 -19.28
CA VAL A 539 4.88 -9.08 -20.08
C VAL A 539 6.30 -9.58 -20.36
N ASP A 540 7.05 -9.93 -19.31
CA ASP A 540 8.41 -10.47 -19.40
C ASP A 540 8.68 -11.44 -18.24
N PRO A 541 8.39 -12.74 -18.40
CA PRO A 541 8.58 -13.74 -17.34
C PRO A 541 10.05 -13.83 -16.89
N GLY A 542 11.00 -13.51 -17.78
CA GLY A 542 12.43 -13.52 -17.48
C GLY A 542 12.85 -12.50 -16.41
N LYS A 543 11.99 -11.54 -16.06
CA LYS A 543 12.26 -10.57 -14.99
C LYS A 543 12.09 -11.15 -13.60
N LEU A 544 11.27 -12.19 -13.45
CA LEU A 544 10.94 -12.77 -12.15
C LEU A 544 12.16 -13.39 -11.45
N GLN A 545 13.15 -13.87 -12.22
CA GLN A 545 14.42 -14.40 -11.69
C GLN A 545 15.24 -13.39 -10.85
N TYR A 546 14.93 -12.09 -10.98
CA TYR A 546 15.57 -11.00 -10.24
C TYR A 546 14.70 -10.45 -9.10
N VAL A 547 13.61 -11.15 -8.77
CA VAL A 547 12.69 -10.76 -7.70
C VAL A 547 12.85 -11.70 -6.52
N THR A 548 12.97 -11.13 -5.33
CA THR A 548 12.94 -11.87 -4.05
C THR A 548 11.73 -11.41 -3.24
N LEU A 549 10.90 -12.33 -2.79
CA LEU A 549 9.82 -12.07 -1.84
C LEU A 549 10.22 -12.59 -0.45
N VAL A 550 10.25 -11.68 0.52
CA VAL A 550 10.57 -11.94 1.92
C VAL A 550 9.29 -11.79 2.76
N SER A 551 8.97 -12.80 3.56
CA SER A 551 7.87 -12.78 4.54
C SER A 551 8.33 -13.44 5.85
N HIS A 552 7.55 -13.36 6.93
CA HIS A 552 7.86 -13.99 8.21
C HIS A 552 6.75 -14.97 8.69
N SER A 553 7.11 -15.99 9.49
CA SER A 553 6.13 -16.95 10.05
C SER A 553 6.49 -17.50 11.44
N PRO A 554 5.53 -17.73 12.36
CA PRO A 554 5.72 -18.33 13.68
C PRO A 554 6.53 -19.64 13.71
N LYS A 555 6.60 -20.39 12.61
CA LYS A 555 7.64 -21.41 12.40
C LYS A 555 8.14 -21.38 10.96
N THR A 556 9.42 -21.69 10.77
CA THR A 556 9.95 -22.11 9.47
C THR A 556 9.12 -23.31 8.97
N GLY A 557 8.32 -23.10 7.92
CA GLY A 557 7.44 -24.13 7.33
C GLY A 557 6.04 -24.27 7.94
N ASP A 558 5.59 -23.37 8.81
CA ASP A 558 4.17 -23.25 9.21
C ASP A 558 3.53 -22.12 8.42
N LEU A 559 2.36 -22.36 7.83
CA LEU A 559 1.70 -21.43 6.92
C LEU A 559 0.86 -20.36 7.66
N SER A 560 0.69 -20.49 8.98
CA SER A 560 -0.26 -19.68 9.77
C SER A 560 0.19 -18.24 10.14
N SER A 561 0.74 -17.47 9.20
CA SER A 561 1.09 -16.03 9.31
C SER A 561 0.64 -15.23 8.08
N ASN A 562 1.02 -13.94 7.96
CA ASN A 562 0.70 -12.95 6.90
C ASN A 562 0.36 -13.56 5.53
N ASN A 563 1.12 -14.58 5.14
CA ASN A 563 0.95 -15.45 3.97
C ASN A 563 -0.46 -16.05 3.75
N GLU A 564 -1.26 -16.20 4.80
CA GLU A 564 -2.63 -16.75 4.80
C GLU A 564 -3.66 -15.73 5.31
N HIS A 565 -3.31 -14.47 5.55
CA HIS A 565 -4.27 -13.48 6.09
C HIS A 565 -5.50 -13.30 5.19
N GLY A 566 -5.34 -13.45 3.86
CA GLY A 566 -6.45 -13.42 2.92
C GLY A 566 -7.37 -14.64 2.97
N LEU A 567 -6.95 -15.74 3.63
CA LEU A 567 -7.71 -16.99 3.69
C LEU A 567 -8.75 -17.04 4.81
N TYR A 568 -8.65 -16.18 5.82
CA TYR A 568 -9.47 -16.30 7.02
C TYR A 568 -10.40 -15.11 7.21
N PRO A 569 -11.71 -15.34 7.48
CA PRO A 569 -12.63 -14.25 7.81
C PRO A 569 -12.42 -13.71 9.23
N ASN A 570 -11.65 -14.40 10.07
CA ASN A 570 -11.35 -14.01 11.45
C ASN A 570 -9.93 -14.42 11.83
N LYS A 571 -9.33 -13.67 12.76
CA LYS A 571 -7.97 -13.77 13.31
C LYS A 571 -7.41 -15.17 13.65
N LYS A 572 -8.25 -16.23 13.73
CA LYS A 572 -7.90 -17.64 14.02
C LYS A 572 -8.99 -18.65 13.59
N ALA A 573 -9.44 -18.65 12.33
CA ALA A 573 -10.33 -19.73 11.90
C ALA A 573 -9.56 -21.06 11.87
N GLY A 574 -10.13 -22.11 12.48
CA GLY A 574 -9.45 -23.40 12.71
C GLY A 574 -9.38 -24.33 11.51
N ASP A 575 -9.88 -23.90 10.36
CA ASP A 575 -9.93 -24.70 9.14
C ASP A 575 -9.76 -23.79 7.91
N PRO A 576 -8.69 -23.96 7.12
CA PRO A 576 -8.56 -23.32 5.82
C PRO A 576 -9.75 -23.69 4.91
N SER A 577 -10.29 -24.91 4.97
CA SER A 577 -11.35 -25.31 4.02
C SER A 577 -12.70 -24.58 4.13
N ASP A 578 -12.85 -23.66 5.08
CA ASP A 578 -14.00 -22.76 5.26
C ASP A 578 -13.74 -21.36 4.62
N HIS A 579 -13.00 -21.32 3.49
CA HIS A 579 -12.71 -20.11 2.68
C HIS A 579 -13.95 -19.57 1.92
N ASP A 580 -15.11 -19.41 2.57
CA ASP A 580 -16.26 -18.73 1.96
C ASP A 580 -16.15 -17.21 2.17
N HIS A 581 -15.06 -16.62 1.67
CA HIS A 581 -15.09 -15.21 1.31
C HIS A 581 -15.92 -15.17 0.04
N ASN A 582 -17.15 -14.66 0.11
CA ASN A 582 -17.97 -14.45 -1.09
C ASN A 582 -17.21 -13.49 -2.01
N SER A 583 -16.33 -14.01 -2.87
CA SER A 583 -15.26 -13.24 -3.52
C SER A 583 -14.87 -13.75 -4.91
N PRO A 584 -15.10 -13.01 -6.03
CA PRO A 584 -14.48 -13.23 -7.34
C PRO A 584 -12.99 -13.59 -7.38
N GLU A 585 -12.15 -12.97 -6.56
CA GLU A 585 -10.70 -13.15 -6.46
C GLU A 585 -10.39 -14.07 -5.27
N PRO A 586 -10.24 -15.39 -5.53
CA PRO A 586 -9.78 -16.30 -4.49
C PRO A 586 -8.45 -15.79 -3.96
N ALA A 587 -8.37 -15.67 -2.64
CA ALA A 587 -7.17 -15.19 -1.98
C ALA A 587 -5.96 -16.00 -2.42
N LYS A 588 -4.91 -15.27 -2.79
CA LYS A 588 -3.67 -15.84 -3.27
C LYS A 588 -2.68 -15.83 -2.14
N VAL A 589 -2.09 -16.99 -1.89
CA VAL A 589 -1.19 -17.23 -0.77
C VAL A 589 0.22 -17.52 -1.26
N TRP A 590 1.13 -17.66 -0.30
CA TRP A 590 2.51 -18.01 -0.56
C TRP A 590 2.68 -19.23 -1.46
N VAL A 591 1.84 -20.26 -1.26
CA VAL A 591 1.86 -21.49 -2.06
C VAL A 591 1.49 -21.22 -3.52
N ASP A 592 0.48 -20.38 -3.78
CA ASP A 592 0.14 -19.99 -5.16
C ASP A 592 1.32 -19.30 -5.86
N ILE A 593 2.02 -18.40 -5.16
CA ILE A 593 3.21 -17.72 -5.73
C ILE A 593 4.31 -18.74 -6.03
N ALA A 594 4.57 -19.68 -5.12
CA ALA A 594 5.58 -20.72 -5.31
C ALA A 594 5.27 -21.64 -6.50
N GLU A 595 3.98 -21.94 -6.73
CA GLU A 595 3.53 -22.81 -7.81
C GLU A 595 3.49 -22.08 -9.17
N ASP A 596 2.94 -20.86 -9.19
CA ASP A 596 2.69 -20.12 -10.44
C ASP A 596 3.91 -19.33 -10.92
N PHE A 597 4.83 -18.95 -10.02
CA PHE A 597 6.01 -18.12 -10.32
C PHE A 597 7.30 -18.74 -9.76
N PRO A 598 7.73 -19.92 -10.24
CA PRO A 598 8.88 -20.65 -9.69
C PRO A 598 10.22 -19.91 -9.84
N ASP A 599 10.29 -18.90 -10.73
CA ASP A 599 11.47 -18.07 -10.91
C ASP A 599 11.61 -16.98 -9.83
N VAL A 600 10.55 -16.68 -9.06
CA VAL A 600 10.62 -15.73 -7.93
C VAL A 600 11.30 -16.41 -6.75
N ARG A 601 12.32 -15.76 -6.18
CA ARG A 601 12.99 -16.26 -4.98
C ARG A 601 12.12 -16.02 -3.75
N LEU A 602 11.77 -17.09 -3.03
CA LEU A 602 10.92 -17.03 -1.84
C LEU A 602 11.73 -17.23 -0.55
N VAL A 603 11.61 -16.29 0.39
CA VAL A 603 12.33 -16.31 1.68
C VAL A 603 11.34 -16.13 2.84
N ILE A 604 11.24 -17.15 3.70
CA ILE A 604 10.49 -17.06 4.96
C ILE A 604 11.46 -16.94 6.12
N ILE A 605 11.40 -15.83 6.86
CA ILE A 605 12.16 -15.63 8.08
C ILE A 605 11.34 -16.04 9.32
N ARG A 606 12.03 -16.23 10.45
CA ARG A 606 11.39 -16.47 11.75
C ARG A 606 10.39 -15.35 12.07
N GLY A 607 9.23 -15.74 12.57
CA GLY A 607 8.19 -14.84 13.02
C GLY A 607 8.73 -13.89 14.09
N GLN A 608 8.56 -12.59 13.85
CA GLN A 608 9.06 -11.51 14.70
C GLN A 608 8.09 -11.20 15.87
N ASN A 609 7.06 -12.05 16.01
CA ASN A 609 6.06 -12.05 17.08
C ASN A 609 6.53 -12.74 18.38
N GLY A 610 7.70 -13.40 18.33
CA GLY A 610 8.28 -14.18 19.41
C GLY A 610 7.52 -15.47 19.78
N PRO A 611 8.18 -16.46 20.40
CA PRO A 611 7.54 -17.73 20.72
C PRO A 611 6.60 -17.56 21.93
N SER A 612 5.49 -18.30 21.91
CA SER A 612 4.41 -18.17 22.91
C SER A 612 4.84 -18.38 24.38
N ASP A 613 5.94 -19.08 24.61
CA ASP A 613 6.55 -19.40 25.91
C ASP A 613 7.66 -18.43 26.35
N VAL A 614 8.12 -17.53 25.47
CA VAL A 614 9.20 -16.55 25.75
C VAL A 614 8.72 -15.09 25.61
N LYS A 615 7.41 -14.83 25.76
CA LYS A 615 6.76 -13.48 25.75
C LYS A 615 7.28 -12.46 26.80
N LYS A 616 8.46 -12.70 27.41
CA LYS A 616 9.06 -11.92 28.50
C LYS A 616 10.56 -11.62 28.30
N GLN A 617 11.17 -11.93 27.15
CA GLN A 617 12.60 -11.65 26.93
C GLN A 617 12.80 -10.74 25.72
N ALA A 618 13.88 -9.94 25.76
CA ALA A 618 14.20 -8.77 24.93
C ALA A 618 14.45 -9.03 23.43
N TYR A 619 13.97 -10.14 22.86
CA TYR A 619 14.53 -10.71 21.64
C TYR A 619 13.71 -10.51 20.35
N ASP A 620 12.56 -9.83 20.40
CA ASP A 620 11.66 -9.70 19.23
C ASP A 620 11.00 -8.30 19.17
N PHE A 621 10.49 -7.87 18.01
CA PHE A 621 9.78 -6.59 17.81
C PHE A 621 8.36 -6.55 18.42
N CYS A 622 7.97 -7.64 19.08
CA CYS A 622 6.68 -7.87 19.70
C CYS A 622 6.88 -8.39 21.13
N VAL A 623 7.07 -7.51 22.12
CA VAL A 623 7.33 -7.94 23.52
C VAL A 623 6.16 -7.62 24.44
N GLY A 624 5.65 -8.65 25.13
CA GLY A 624 4.43 -8.62 25.94
C GLY A 624 4.52 -7.93 27.31
N ASN A 625 5.29 -6.84 27.46
CA ASN A 625 5.16 -5.90 28.58
C ASN A 625 5.92 -4.60 28.29
N ALA A 626 5.18 -3.49 28.15
CA ALA A 626 5.61 -2.10 27.93
C ALA A 626 6.57 -1.47 28.96
N ASN A 627 7.35 -2.25 29.73
CA ASN A 627 8.05 -1.69 30.88
C ASN A 627 9.55 -1.42 30.72
N ILE A 628 10.28 -1.88 29.70
CA ILE A 628 11.76 -1.77 29.76
C ILE A 628 12.53 -1.34 28.49
N LEU A 629 12.04 -1.43 27.23
CA LEU A 629 12.98 -1.39 26.08
C LEU A 629 12.77 -0.31 25.00
N ASP A 630 11.64 0.38 24.99
CA ASP A 630 11.24 1.39 23.99
C ASP A 630 11.34 2.83 24.52
N LYS A 631 11.50 3.03 25.83
CA LYS A 631 11.63 4.35 26.46
C LYS A 631 12.74 5.22 25.87
N TRP A 632 13.75 4.63 25.26
CA TRP A 632 14.77 5.42 24.58
C TRP A 632 14.17 6.22 23.41
N MET A 633 13.15 5.69 22.72
CA MET A 633 12.44 6.40 21.66
C MET A 633 11.57 7.52 22.26
N GLU A 634 10.88 7.25 23.37
CA GLU A 634 10.11 8.26 24.13
C GLU A 634 10.97 9.48 24.51
N PHE A 635 12.22 9.22 24.94
CA PHE A 635 13.19 10.23 25.35
C PHE A 635 14.22 10.58 24.26
N SER A 636 14.00 10.16 23.01
CA SER A 636 14.89 10.46 21.90
C SER A 636 14.96 11.98 21.68
N GLU A 637 16.17 12.50 21.45
CA GLU A 637 16.36 13.88 21.00
C GLU A 637 15.89 14.06 19.55
N ASP A 638 15.86 12.98 18.77
CA ASP A 638 15.24 12.95 17.45
C ASP A 638 13.70 12.94 17.58
N ALA A 639 13.09 14.03 17.11
CA ALA A 639 11.64 14.24 17.17
C ALA A 639 10.85 13.25 16.31
N ASN A 640 11.43 12.71 15.23
CA ASN A 640 10.77 11.73 14.36
C ASN A 640 10.75 10.35 15.02
N ILE A 641 11.85 9.92 15.62
CA ILE A 641 11.90 8.69 16.43
C ILE A 641 10.90 8.76 17.59
N LYS A 642 10.85 9.91 18.27
CA LYS A 642 9.90 10.14 19.37
C LYS A 642 8.44 10.10 18.90
N TRP A 643 8.18 10.61 17.71
CA TRP A 643 6.86 10.51 17.10
C TRP A 643 6.47 9.07 16.78
N VAL A 644 7.39 8.26 16.22
CA VAL A 644 7.13 6.81 15.96
C VAL A 644 6.71 6.11 17.24
N TRP A 645 7.40 6.38 18.37
CA TRP A 645 6.98 5.85 19.68
C TRP A 645 5.59 6.33 20.09
N THR A 646 5.30 7.63 19.91
CA THR A 646 4.00 8.21 20.29
C THR A 646 2.86 7.60 19.49
N ASN A 647 3.06 7.38 18.19
CA ASN A 647 2.12 6.70 17.31
C ASN A 647 1.90 5.26 17.77
N ALA A 648 2.98 4.49 17.91
CA ALA A 648 2.92 3.10 18.34
C ALA A 648 2.24 2.93 19.72
N HIS A 649 2.46 3.85 20.65
CA HIS A 649 1.82 3.87 21.96
C HIS A 649 0.34 4.29 21.92
N ALA A 650 -0.08 5.08 20.93
CA ALA A 650 -1.49 5.43 20.72
C ALA A 650 -2.32 4.22 20.25
N VAL A 651 -1.70 3.34 19.46
CA VAL A 651 -2.29 2.06 19.01
C VAL A 651 -2.26 1.02 20.12
N PHE A 652 -1.14 0.90 20.83
CA PHE A 652 -0.91 -0.15 21.81
C PHE A 652 -0.69 0.36 23.23
N SER A 653 -1.59 0.01 24.16
CA SER A 653 -1.50 0.43 25.56
C SER A 653 -0.37 -0.23 26.37
N ASP A 654 -0.03 -1.49 26.08
CA ASP A 654 0.84 -2.32 26.92
C ASP A 654 1.72 -3.35 26.17
N LYS A 655 1.48 -3.54 24.87
CA LYS A 655 2.27 -4.42 23.98
C LYS A 655 2.40 -3.74 22.62
N ILE A 656 3.43 -2.91 22.46
CA ILE A 656 3.75 -2.35 21.14
C ILE A 656 4.21 -3.49 20.25
N ASP A 657 3.49 -3.67 19.14
CA ASP A 657 3.74 -4.68 18.13
C ASP A 657 4.17 -4.01 16.84
N VAL A 658 5.43 -4.22 16.43
CA VAL A 658 5.97 -3.75 15.13
C VAL A 658 6.60 -4.90 14.36
N SER A 659 6.07 -6.12 14.55
CA SER A 659 6.72 -7.34 14.05
C SER A 659 6.92 -7.35 12.54
N ASP A 660 6.03 -6.72 11.79
CA ASP A 660 6.06 -6.66 10.32
C ASP A 660 7.21 -5.79 9.80
N ALA A 661 7.66 -4.80 10.59
CA ALA A 661 8.88 -4.06 10.28
C ALA A 661 10.15 -4.93 10.38
N GLY A 662 10.07 -6.12 10.98
CA GLY A 662 11.21 -7.00 11.17
C GLY A 662 11.76 -7.61 9.88
N MET A 663 11.01 -7.64 8.78
CA MET A 663 11.56 -7.99 7.45
C MET A 663 12.52 -6.92 6.95
N ILE A 664 12.18 -5.64 7.14
CA ILE A 664 13.09 -4.53 6.84
C ILE A 664 14.34 -4.63 7.71
N TRP A 665 14.22 -4.94 9.00
CA TRP A 665 15.37 -5.20 9.86
C TRP A 665 16.25 -6.35 9.33
N TYR A 666 15.65 -7.48 8.96
CA TYR A 666 16.35 -8.63 8.40
C TYR A 666 17.15 -8.24 7.14
N LEU A 667 16.53 -7.48 6.23
CA LEU A 667 17.20 -6.98 5.03
C LEU A 667 18.35 -6.05 5.37
N LEU A 668 18.09 -5.05 6.18
CA LEU A 668 19.08 -4.04 6.53
C LEU A 668 20.27 -4.63 7.27
N THR A 669 20.11 -5.72 8.03
CA THR A 669 21.20 -6.35 8.77
C THR A 669 21.88 -7.50 8.03
N GLY A 670 21.42 -7.83 6.83
CA GLY A 670 21.93 -8.95 6.03
C GLY A 670 21.63 -10.32 6.60
N GLY A 671 20.59 -10.47 7.42
CA GLY A 671 20.17 -11.80 7.87
C GLY A 671 19.64 -11.93 9.29
N ASP A 672 19.60 -10.86 10.10
CA ASP A 672 19.20 -10.97 11.50
C ASP A 672 17.68 -11.17 11.64
N GLN A 673 17.29 -12.40 12.00
CA GLN A 673 15.89 -12.78 12.24
C GLN A 673 15.48 -12.62 13.72
N TYR A 674 16.23 -11.85 14.51
CA TYR A 674 16.02 -11.66 15.94
C TYR A 674 16.07 -10.16 16.30
N GLY A 675 15.48 -9.31 15.46
CA GLY A 675 15.44 -7.87 15.66
C GLY A 675 14.66 -7.48 16.92
N ASN A 676 15.07 -6.40 17.57
CA ASN A 676 14.38 -5.85 18.73
C ASN A 676 14.76 -4.37 18.95
N TYR A 677 14.04 -3.69 19.85
CA TYR A 677 14.27 -2.28 20.14
C TYR A 677 15.65 -1.94 20.70
N GLU A 678 16.31 -2.84 21.44
CA GLU A 678 17.69 -2.62 21.90
C GLU A 678 18.66 -2.65 20.72
N LYS A 679 18.51 -3.63 19.83
CA LYS A 679 19.32 -3.74 18.61
C LYS A 679 19.12 -2.55 17.68
N VAL A 680 17.90 -2.03 17.55
CA VAL A 680 17.65 -0.80 16.76
C VAL A 680 18.32 0.40 17.40
N LYS A 681 18.18 0.58 18.72
CA LYS A 681 18.89 1.63 19.45
C LYS A 681 20.40 1.55 19.24
N ASP A 682 20.92 0.33 19.35
CA ASP A 682 22.34 0.08 19.15
C ASP A 682 22.75 0.42 17.72
N ALA A 683 22.01 -0.04 16.71
CA ALA A 683 22.29 0.31 15.32
C ALA A 683 22.21 1.82 15.05
N PHE A 684 21.37 2.56 15.78
CA PHE A 684 21.21 4.00 15.60
C PHE A 684 22.23 4.84 16.36
N TYR A 685 22.67 4.42 17.53
CA TYR A 685 23.46 5.30 18.42
C TYR A 685 24.81 4.73 18.81
N LYS A 686 25.04 3.44 18.59
CA LYS A 686 26.26 2.79 19.06
C LYS A 686 27.43 3.17 18.19
N THR A 687 28.44 3.74 18.83
CA THR A 687 29.74 3.95 18.19
C THR A 687 30.56 2.67 18.33
N TYR A 688 30.81 2.00 17.21
CA TYR A 688 31.65 0.82 17.18
C TYR A 688 33.13 1.18 17.19
N ILE A 689 33.87 0.52 18.08
CA ILE A 689 35.34 0.55 18.13
C ILE A 689 35.91 -0.34 17.04
N VAL A 690 35.29 -1.50 16.82
CA VAL A 690 35.54 -2.40 15.69
C VAL A 690 34.19 -2.75 15.10
N ASN A 691 34.06 -2.64 13.79
CA ASN A 691 32.91 -3.16 13.05
C ASN A 691 33.39 -3.79 11.75
N GLN A 692 33.28 -5.11 11.64
CA GLN A 692 33.85 -5.90 10.55
C GLN A 692 32.87 -7.01 10.16
N ASN A 693 32.35 -6.94 8.95
CA ASN A 693 31.50 -7.94 8.30
C ASN A 693 32.12 -8.50 7.01
N PHE A 694 33.35 -8.08 6.67
CA PHE A 694 34.17 -8.53 5.53
C PHE A 694 33.55 -8.48 4.11
N ASN A 695 32.28 -8.08 3.95
CA ASN A 695 31.54 -8.08 2.69
C ASN A 695 32.14 -7.19 1.61
N ASN A 696 32.85 -6.15 2.02
CA ASN A 696 33.54 -5.23 1.11
C ASN A 696 35.01 -5.63 0.83
N GLU A 697 35.47 -6.79 1.29
CA GLU A 697 36.88 -7.21 1.16
C GLU A 697 37.09 -8.29 0.08
N ASP A 698 38.26 -8.29 -0.57
CA ASP A 698 38.56 -9.17 -1.69
C ASP A 698 38.66 -10.65 -1.28
N VAL A 699 37.90 -11.52 -1.94
CA VAL A 699 37.97 -12.97 -1.77
C VAL A 699 39.39 -13.48 -2.07
N GLY A 700 39.92 -14.30 -1.17
CA GLY A 700 41.30 -14.81 -1.20
C GLY A 700 42.35 -13.85 -0.61
N GLY A 701 41.97 -12.60 -0.35
CA GLY A 701 42.82 -11.61 0.32
C GLY A 701 42.95 -11.86 1.83
N ALA A 702 43.96 -11.26 2.45
CA ALA A 702 44.05 -11.21 3.91
C ALA A 702 43.09 -10.13 4.46
N PRO A 703 42.47 -10.34 5.64
CA PRO A 703 41.55 -9.38 6.23
C PRO A 703 42.23 -8.02 6.51
N LEU A 704 41.62 -6.93 6.06
CA LEU A 704 42.21 -5.59 6.11
C LEU A 704 42.37 -5.09 7.55
N GLN A 705 43.54 -4.51 7.86
CA GLN A 705 43.88 -3.97 9.19
C GLN A 705 43.87 -5.01 10.32
N TRP A 706 44.01 -6.29 9.98
CA TRP A 706 44.24 -7.38 10.94
C TRP A 706 45.69 -7.83 10.88
N THR A 707 46.26 -8.21 12.03
CA THR A 707 47.53 -8.93 12.07
C THR A 707 47.25 -10.42 12.06
N THR A 708 47.58 -11.12 10.98
CA THR A 708 47.31 -12.55 10.80
C THR A 708 48.57 -13.40 10.93
N SER A 709 48.37 -14.67 11.31
CA SER A 709 49.35 -15.75 11.29
C SER A 709 48.65 -17.01 10.79
N GLY A 710 49.31 -17.81 9.94
CA GLY A 710 48.69 -18.98 9.29
C GLY A 710 47.91 -18.63 8.01
N ASP A 711 47.09 -19.57 7.52
CA ASP A 711 46.22 -19.39 6.36
C ASP A 711 44.89 -18.76 6.80
N VAL A 712 44.89 -17.43 6.86
CA VAL A 712 43.72 -16.60 7.17
C VAL A 712 43.38 -15.75 5.95
N THR A 713 42.22 -15.97 5.33
CA THR A 713 41.79 -15.27 4.11
C THR A 713 40.31 -14.94 4.15
N ILE A 714 39.88 -13.93 3.40
CA ILE A 714 38.46 -13.66 3.14
C ILE A 714 37.93 -14.68 2.13
N GLN A 715 36.74 -15.21 2.37
CA GLN A 715 36.06 -16.16 1.49
C GLN A 715 34.57 -15.86 1.43
N ASN A 716 33.89 -16.29 0.38
CA ASN A 716 32.43 -16.31 0.37
C ASN A 716 31.93 -17.29 1.45
N VAL A 717 30.72 -17.05 1.96
CA VAL A 717 30.07 -17.98 2.88
C VAL A 717 30.07 -19.38 2.25
N PRO A 718 30.63 -20.41 2.94
CA PRO A 718 30.54 -21.78 2.46
C PRO A 718 29.07 -22.20 2.43
N PHE A 719 28.66 -23.02 1.47
CA PHE A 719 27.30 -23.56 1.43
C PHE A 719 26.97 -24.25 2.75
N ILE A 720 26.11 -23.62 3.55
CA ILE A 720 25.60 -24.13 4.82
C ILE A 720 24.14 -24.51 4.58
N PRO A 721 23.80 -25.81 4.56
CA PRO A 721 22.41 -26.21 4.56
C PRO A 721 21.79 -25.74 5.88
N TYR A 722 20.88 -24.79 5.81
CA TYR A 722 20.04 -24.42 6.96
C TYR A 722 19.17 -25.64 7.33
N ASP A 723 19.18 -26.00 8.61
CA ASP A 723 18.67 -27.27 9.13
C ASP A 723 17.17 -27.51 8.82
N THR A 724 16.93 -28.49 7.96
CA THR A 724 15.80 -29.46 7.88
C THR A 724 14.35 -29.03 8.17
N VAL A 725 13.81 -28.08 7.41
CA VAL A 725 12.37 -28.11 7.07
C VAL A 725 12.21 -28.26 5.56
N THR A 726 12.03 -29.52 5.14
CA THR A 726 11.77 -30.00 3.76
C THR A 726 12.89 -29.73 2.73
N GLU A 727 13.54 -30.81 2.30
CA GLU A 727 14.65 -30.90 1.33
C GLU A 727 14.32 -30.44 -0.10
N ALA A 728 13.32 -29.56 -0.30
CA ALA A 728 12.96 -29.02 -1.62
C ALA A 728 13.03 -27.48 -1.71
N ILE A 729 13.28 -26.76 -0.62
CA ILE A 729 13.43 -25.28 -0.63
C ILE A 729 14.65 -24.86 0.21
N ALA A 730 15.71 -25.66 0.18
CA ALA A 730 16.99 -25.32 0.78
C ALA A 730 17.82 -24.49 -0.22
N MET A 731 17.58 -23.18 -0.20
CA MET A 731 18.59 -22.12 -0.35
C MET A 731 19.77 -22.42 -1.29
N GLU A 732 19.62 -22.18 -2.60
CA GLU A 732 20.76 -21.78 -3.42
C GLU A 732 21.01 -20.29 -3.17
N ASN A 733 22.12 -20.00 -2.48
CA ASN A 733 22.51 -18.69 -1.96
C ASN A 733 23.36 -17.91 -2.98
N ASP A 734 23.09 -18.05 -4.27
CA ASP A 734 24.01 -17.62 -5.33
C ASP A 734 24.05 -16.08 -5.52
N ASN A 735 23.09 -15.35 -4.93
CA ASN A 735 23.00 -13.89 -5.01
C ASN A 735 23.27 -13.16 -3.68
N PHE A 736 23.60 -13.86 -2.59
CA PHE A 736 24.11 -13.23 -1.36
C PHE A 736 25.63 -13.39 -1.34
N THR A 737 26.36 -12.33 -1.74
CA THR A 737 27.83 -12.32 -1.70
C THR A 737 28.35 -12.00 -0.31
N ASP A 738 27.81 -12.65 0.71
CA ASP A 738 28.30 -12.52 2.06
C ASP A 738 29.70 -13.16 2.15
N ARG A 739 30.63 -12.49 2.82
CA ARG A 739 32.04 -12.82 2.89
C ARG A 739 32.47 -12.85 4.34
N LEU A 740 33.32 -13.80 4.66
CA LEU A 740 33.74 -14.08 6.03
C LEU A 740 35.23 -14.40 6.11
N MET A 741 35.79 -14.29 7.31
CA MET A 741 37.19 -14.60 7.57
C MET A 741 37.35 -16.11 7.74
N ARG A 742 37.95 -16.79 6.74
CA ARG A 742 38.32 -18.20 6.80
C ARG A 742 39.68 -18.38 7.47
N PHE A 743 39.74 -19.32 8.41
CA PHE A 743 40.97 -19.88 8.96
C PHE A 743 41.06 -21.32 8.47
N ASN A 744 42.05 -21.62 7.64
CA ASN A 744 42.28 -22.96 7.12
C ASN A 744 43.50 -23.57 7.83
N ASP A 745 43.25 -24.21 8.95
CA ASP A 745 44.32 -24.73 9.80
C ASP A 745 44.74 -26.14 9.36
N THR A 746 45.95 -26.25 8.82
CA THR A 746 46.58 -27.53 8.45
C THR A 746 47.46 -28.11 9.57
N GLY A 747 47.44 -27.52 10.77
CA GLY A 747 48.19 -27.93 11.95
C GLY A 747 49.13 -26.85 12.50
N SER A 748 50.45 -27.09 12.47
CA SER A 748 51.42 -26.15 13.07
C SER A 748 52.12 -25.29 12.00
N PRO A 749 52.13 -23.94 12.14
CA PRO A 749 51.57 -23.15 13.23
C PRO A 749 50.05 -22.97 13.09
N SER A 750 49.36 -22.81 14.23
CA SER A 750 47.92 -22.52 14.21
C SER A 750 47.62 -21.16 13.60
N CYS A 751 46.38 -20.99 13.14
CA CYS A 751 45.91 -19.75 12.55
C CYS A 751 45.47 -18.75 13.64
N SER A 752 45.78 -17.47 13.45
CA SER A 752 45.26 -16.40 14.30
C SER A 752 45.09 -15.11 13.53
N ALA A 753 44.10 -14.30 13.93
CA ALA A 753 43.92 -12.93 13.49
C ALA A 753 43.72 -12.03 14.72
N VAL A 754 44.50 -10.95 14.81
CA VAL A 754 44.42 -9.98 15.91
C VAL A 754 44.02 -8.62 15.37
N LYS A 755 42.94 -8.06 15.91
CA LYS A 755 42.54 -6.66 15.74
C LYS A 755 42.91 -5.91 17.01
N THR A 756 43.72 -4.87 16.86
CA THR A 756 44.07 -3.94 17.95
C THR A 756 43.29 -2.65 17.78
N PHE A 757 42.82 -2.08 18.89
CA PHE A 757 42.09 -0.82 18.94
C PHE A 757 42.55 -0.01 20.17
N GLU A 758 42.09 1.25 20.27
CA GLU A 758 42.42 2.10 21.42
C GLU A 758 41.91 1.47 22.73
N GLY A 759 42.74 1.50 23.78
CA GLY A 759 42.43 0.83 25.04
C GLY A 759 41.20 1.40 25.73
N GLN A 760 40.18 0.57 25.88
CA GLN A 760 38.91 0.92 26.52
C GLN A 760 39.00 0.85 28.05
N SER A 761 38.78 2.00 28.70
CA SER A 761 38.72 2.11 30.15
C SER A 761 37.36 1.76 30.75
N GLY A 762 36.31 1.75 29.91
CA GLY A 762 34.94 1.38 30.28
C GLY A 762 34.63 -0.09 30.03
N ASP A 763 33.33 -0.39 29.98
CA ASP A 763 32.87 -1.73 29.61
C ASP A 763 33.16 -2.00 28.13
N VAL A 764 33.41 -3.25 27.79
CA VAL A 764 33.61 -3.67 26.40
C VAL A 764 32.66 -4.81 26.10
N VAL A 765 31.91 -4.66 25.01
CA VAL A 765 31.14 -5.75 24.44
C VAL A 765 31.79 -6.16 23.12
N ALA A 766 31.90 -7.47 22.90
CA ALA A 766 32.33 -8.06 21.65
C ALA A 766 31.27 -9.07 21.17
N ASP A 767 30.69 -8.80 20.01
CA ASP A 767 29.76 -9.66 19.28
C ASP A 767 30.48 -10.22 18.05
N PHE A 768 30.29 -11.51 17.74
CA PHE A 768 30.84 -12.13 16.54
C PHE A 768 30.12 -13.45 16.23
N ASP A 769 30.18 -13.83 14.96
CA ASP A 769 29.70 -15.11 14.48
C ASP A 769 30.86 -16.09 14.24
N ILE A 770 30.60 -17.38 14.44
CA ILE A 770 31.54 -18.46 14.19
C ILE A 770 30.86 -19.66 13.53
N ILE A 771 31.50 -20.24 12.52
CA ILE A 771 31.11 -21.51 11.89
C ILE A 771 32.26 -22.50 12.05
N ILE A 772 31.97 -23.67 12.60
CA ILE A 772 32.93 -24.76 12.77
C ILE A 772 32.57 -25.89 11.80
N THR A 773 33.49 -26.27 10.91
CA THR A 773 33.20 -27.26 9.85
C THR A 773 33.50 -28.71 10.24
N THR A 774 33.78 -28.97 11.51
CA THR A 774 34.15 -30.28 12.04
C THR A 774 33.24 -30.66 13.19
N ASP A 775 33.01 -31.96 13.42
CA ASP A 775 32.16 -32.44 14.53
C ASP A 775 32.78 -32.12 15.91
N THR A 776 34.10 -31.98 15.94
CA THR A 776 34.86 -31.57 17.12
C THR A 776 35.92 -30.55 16.74
N ALA A 777 36.15 -29.57 17.61
CA ALA A 777 37.20 -28.58 17.48
C ALA A 777 37.79 -28.30 18.86
N ASP A 778 39.11 -28.39 18.98
CA ASP A 778 39.82 -28.08 20.22
C ASP A 778 40.56 -26.74 20.08
N GLU A 779 40.41 -25.88 21.07
CA GLU A 779 41.10 -24.60 21.20
C GLU A 779 40.81 -23.57 20.09
N VAL A 780 39.71 -23.74 19.34
CA VAL A 780 39.20 -22.73 18.39
C VAL A 780 38.33 -21.73 19.12
N GLY A 781 38.53 -20.42 18.91
CA GLY A 781 37.65 -19.40 19.49
C GLY A 781 38.25 -18.01 19.56
N VAL A 782 37.86 -17.26 20.60
CA VAL A 782 38.16 -15.83 20.77
C VAL A 782 38.85 -15.54 22.11
N GLU A 783 39.74 -14.55 22.08
CA GLU A 783 40.35 -13.94 23.25
C GLU A 783 40.14 -12.43 23.20
N LEU A 784 39.46 -11.86 24.20
CA LEU A 784 39.57 -10.43 24.49
C LEU A 784 40.83 -10.21 25.32
N LYS A 785 41.71 -9.30 24.89
CA LYS A 785 42.99 -9.06 25.56
C LYS A 785 43.15 -7.61 25.96
N THR A 786 43.88 -7.44 27.05
CA THR A 786 44.28 -6.13 27.56
C THR A 786 45.45 -5.54 26.78
N GLN A 787 45.74 -4.26 27.00
CA GLN A 787 46.86 -3.55 26.37
C GLN A 787 48.23 -4.17 26.69
N SER A 788 48.38 -4.77 27.87
CA SER A 788 49.55 -5.55 28.28
C SER A 788 49.59 -6.97 27.69
N GLY A 789 48.54 -7.39 26.99
CA GLY A 789 48.42 -8.70 26.35
C GLY A 789 47.83 -9.79 27.25
N ALA A 790 47.39 -9.47 28.47
CA ALA A 790 46.72 -10.43 29.35
C ALA A 790 45.30 -10.78 28.86
N ASP A 791 44.90 -12.04 29.04
CA ASP A 791 43.60 -12.57 28.62
C ASP A 791 42.46 -12.05 29.51
N ALA A 792 41.67 -11.11 29.02
CA ALA A 792 40.53 -10.58 29.74
C ALA A 792 39.39 -11.62 29.80
N VAL A 793 38.97 -12.11 28.64
CA VAL A 793 37.96 -13.17 28.50
C VAL A 793 38.41 -14.13 27.41
N VAL A 794 38.35 -15.43 27.69
CA VAL A 794 38.70 -16.49 26.74
C VAL A 794 37.53 -17.44 26.57
N ILE A 795 37.08 -17.58 25.33
CA ILE A 795 36.10 -18.59 24.92
C ILE A 795 36.73 -19.45 23.84
N LYS A 796 36.77 -20.76 24.04
CA LYS A 796 37.30 -21.72 23.08
C LYS A 796 36.46 -22.98 23.05
N THR A 797 36.58 -23.76 21.99
CA THR A 797 35.94 -25.07 21.87
C THR A 797 36.80 -26.18 22.46
N PHE A 798 36.16 -27.22 22.98
CA PHE A 798 36.80 -28.51 23.31
C PHE A 798 35.82 -29.64 23.02
N GLY A 799 36.21 -30.60 22.17
CA GLY A 799 35.28 -31.55 21.57
C GLY A 799 34.21 -30.80 20.78
N ASN A 800 32.94 -30.99 21.10
CA ASN A 800 31.80 -30.31 20.46
C ASN A 800 31.24 -29.16 21.31
N MET A 801 31.97 -28.66 22.30
CA MET A 801 31.47 -27.70 23.30
C MET A 801 32.21 -26.37 23.23
N PHE A 802 31.48 -25.25 23.20
CA PHE A 802 32.01 -23.95 23.61
C PHE A 802 32.26 -23.95 25.12
N LYS A 803 33.42 -23.44 25.52
CA LYS A 803 33.86 -23.34 26.92
C LYS A 803 34.49 -21.98 27.20
N PHE A 804 34.29 -21.51 28.43
CA PHE A 804 34.89 -20.29 28.95
C PHE A 804 36.00 -20.63 29.95
N LYS A 805 37.12 -19.89 29.92
CA LYS A 805 38.20 -20.07 30.90
C LYS A 805 38.00 -19.16 32.12
N ASN A 806 37.71 -19.75 33.27
CA ASN A 806 37.52 -19.00 34.50
C ASN A 806 38.84 -18.47 35.09
N ARG A 807 38.73 -17.61 36.11
CA ARG A 807 39.89 -16.98 36.78
C ARG A 807 40.85 -17.97 37.45
N SER A 808 40.39 -19.16 37.78
CA SER A 808 41.24 -20.23 38.33
C SER A 808 42.01 -20.99 37.24
N GLY A 809 41.80 -20.65 35.98
CA GLY A 809 42.40 -21.31 34.82
C GLY A 809 41.65 -22.57 34.36
N ASN A 810 40.50 -22.88 34.96
CA ASN A 810 39.69 -24.05 34.59
C ASN A 810 38.71 -23.70 33.46
N TRP A 811 38.45 -24.67 32.59
CA TRP A 811 37.43 -24.56 31.54
C TRP A 811 36.05 -24.92 32.07
N GLU A 812 35.07 -24.06 31.82
CA GLU A 812 33.66 -24.26 32.16
C GLU A 812 32.82 -24.35 30.90
N ASP A 813 31.88 -25.29 30.89
CA ASP A 813 30.98 -25.51 29.75
C ASP A 813 30.02 -24.32 29.56
N LEU A 814 29.79 -23.96 28.29
CA LEU A 814 28.75 -23.03 27.86
C LEU A 814 27.63 -23.80 27.16
N SER A 815 27.84 -24.18 25.90
CA SER A 815 26.88 -24.88 25.06
C SER A 815 27.60 -25.77 24.05
N ALA A 816 26.90 -26.79 23.53
CA ALA A 816 27.37 -27.52 22.36
C ALA A 816 27.24 -26.65 21.10
N PHE A 817 28.16 -26.81 20.16
CA PHE A 817 28.03 -26.25 18.81
C PHE A 817 27.55 -27.33 17.84
N THR A 818 26.93 -26.90 16.75
CA THR A 818 26.52 -27.75 15.62
C THR A 818 27.48 -27.49 14.47
N LYS A 819 28.02 -28.56 13.89
CA LYS A 819 28.86 -28.48 12.70
C LYS A 819 28.11 -27.74 11.57
N ASP A 820 28.84 -26.92 10.82
CA ASP A 820 28.34 -26.13 9.69
C ASP A 820 27.17 -25.21 10.05
N LYS A 821 26.97 -24.87 11.34
CA LYS A 821 25.96 -23.90 11.77
C LYS A 821 26.64 -22.57 12.14
N LEU A 822 26.04 -21.46 11.73
CA LEU A 822 26.39 -20.13 12.24
C LEU A 822 25.98 -20.02 13.71
N HIS A 823 26.95 -19.73 14.58
CA HIS A 823 26.73 -19.48 16.00
C HIS A 823 27.08 -18.05 16.35
N HIS A 824 26.17 -17.35 17.05
CA HIS A 824 26.39 -15.97 17.49
C HIS A 824 26.85 -15.93 18.94
N ILE A 825 27.95 -15.23 19.22
CA ILE A 825 28.52 -15.13 20.57
C ILE A 825 28.70 -13.67 20.97
N THR A 826 28.16 -13.31 22.13
CA THR A 826 28.37 -12.01 22.78
C THR A 826 29.18 -12.17 24.06
N ILE A 827 30.20 -11.34 24.22
CA ILE A 827 30.97 -11.18 25.46
C ILE A 827 30.79 -9.77 25.97
N LYS A 828 30.18 -9.59 27.14
CA LYS A 828 30.12 -8.29 27.85
C LYS A 828 31.12 -8.31 28.99
N ALA A 829 32.24 -7.60 28.88
CA ALA A 829 33.29 -7.52 29.89
C ALA A 829 33.28 -6.15 30.57
N ASN A 830 33.05 -6.13 31.88
CA ASN A 830 33.11 -4.92 32.69
C ASN A 830 34.50 -4.76 33.28
N ARG A 831 35.24 -3.77 32.78
CA ARG A 831 36.64 -3.52 33.15
C ARG A 831 36.78 -3.17 34.63
N THR A 832 35.87 -2.36 35.16
CA THR A 832 35.93 -1.83 36.52
C THR A 832 35.75 -2.91 37.58
N THR A 833 34.81 -3.83 37.37
CA THR A 833 34.49 -4.91 38.31
C THR A 833 35.27 -6.19 38.05
N GLY A 834 35.87 -6.33 36.87
CA GLY A 834 36.51 -7.58 36.43
C GLY A 834 35.50 -8.71 36.31
N LYS A 835 34.28 -8.38 35.84
CA LYS A 835 33.17 -9.31 35.62
C LYS A 835 32.84 -9.41 34.15
N CYS A 836 32.26 -10.53 33.73
CA CYS A 836 31.72 -10.67 32.39
C CYS A 836 30.42 -11.48 32.33
N THR A 837 29.70 -11.26 31.25
CA THR A 837 28.50 -12.00 30.83
C THR A 837 28.76 -12.57 29.44
N ILE A 838 28.34 -13.82 29.22
CA ILE A 838 28.56 -14.56 27.97
C ILE A 838 27.22 -15.06 27.45
N VAL A 839 26.94 -14.75 26.19
CA VAL A 839 25.73 -15.15 25.47
C VAL A 839 26.15 -16.00 24.28
N VAL A 840 25.46 -17.11 24.04
CA VAL A 840 25.63 -17.93 22.83
C VAL A 840 24.25 -18.22 22.24
N ASP A 841 24.09 -17.98 20.94
CA ASP A 841 22.82 -18.12 20.20
C ASP A 841 21.65 -17.43 20.93
N GLY A 842 21.88 -16.20 21.40
CA GLY A 842 20.91 -15.39 22.13
C GLY A 842 20.61 -15.83 23.58
N ARG A 843 21.28 -16.86 24.11
CA ARG A 843 21.08 -17.35 25.49
C ARG A 843 22.22 -16.91 26.41
N ILE A 844 21.90 -16.25 27.51
CA ILE A 844 22.89 -15.93 28.56
C ILE A 844 23.29 -17.22 29.27
N LEU A 845 24.54 -17.66 29.10
CA LEU A 845 25.06 -18.90 29.68
C LEU A 845 25.94 -18.66 30.91
N LYS A 846 26.55 -17.47 31.00
CA LYS A 846 27.26 -16.99 32.19
C LYS A 846 26.91 -15.54 32.41
N ASP A 847 26.60 -15.16 33.65
CA ASP A 847 26.27 -13.79 33.99
C ASP A 847 27.00 -13.37 35.28
N GLY A 848 27.63 -12.19 35.27
CA GLY A 848 28.36 -11.65 36.41
C GLY A 848 29.54 -12.51 36.91
N VAL A 849 30.10 -13.39 36.06
CA VAL A 849 31.24 -14.25 36.41
C VAL A 849 32.55 -13.47 36.36
N ASN A 850 33.58 -13.94 37.04
CA ASN A 850 34.89 -13.27 36.98
C ASN A 850 35.52 -13.43 35.59
N THR A 851 36.14 -12.37 35.08
CA THR A 851 37.02 -12.41 33.90
C THR A 851 38.16 -13.42 34.07
N THR A 852 38.69 -13.93 32.97
CA THR A 852 39.75 -14.96 32.92
C THR A 852 41.00 -14.52 33.68
N THR A 853 41.34 -13.23 33.63
CA THR A 853 42.35 -12.63 34.49
C THR A 853 41.79 -11.41 35.22
N ALA A 854 42.43 -10.99 36.31
CA ALA A 854 42.10 -9.71 36.93
C ALA A 854 42.54 -8.57 35.98
N LEU A 855 41.60 -7.69 35.62
CA LEU A 855 41.86 -6.62 34.67
C LEU A 855 42.59 -5.47 35.36
N THR A 856 43.89 -5.31 35.08
CA THR A 856 44.74 -4.25 35.64
C THR A 856 44.87 -3.02 34.74
N ASP A 857 44.55 -3.17 33.46
CA ASP A 857 44.66 -2.18 32.39
C ASP A 857 43.43 -2.27 31.45
N ASN A 858 43.48 -1.56 30.33
CA ASN A 858 42.35 -1.42 29.40
C ASN A 858 42.29 -2.58 28.42
N ILE A 859 41.07 -2.98 28.02
CA ILE A 859 40.87 -3.97 26.94
C ILE A 859 41.12 -3.26 25.61
N SER A 860 41.97 -3.83 24.75
CA SER A 860 42.42 -3.14 23.54
C SER A 860 42.60 -4.07 22.33
N GLN A 861 42.27 -5.35 22.47
CA GLN A 861 42.46 -6.35 21.43
C GLN A 861 41.35 -7.38 21.45
N VAL A 862 40.99 -7.83 20.26
CA VAL A 862 40.26 -9.08 20.02
C VAL A 862 41.12 -9.97 19.13
N LYS A 863 41.30 -11.21 19.56
CA LYS A 863 42.06 -12.23 18.86
C LYS A 863 41.16 -13.41 18.55
N LEU A 864 41.04 -13.72 17.27
CA LEU A 864 40.41 -14.92 16.74
C LEU A 864 41.50 -15.95 16.48
N MET A 865 41.28 -17.22 16.82
CA MET A 865 42.32 -18.23 16.65
C MET A 865 41.82 -19.66 16.56
N THR A 866 42.68 -20.51 16.01
CA THR A 866 42.65 -21.96 16.14
C THR A 866 43.79 -22.43 17.06
N GLY A 867 43.62 -23.60 17.66
CA GLY A 867 44.62 -24.21 18.54
C GLY A 867 45.64 -25.08 17.81
N GLU A 868 46.77 -25.37 18.46
CA GLU A 868 47.86 -26.18 17.87
C GLU A 868 47.44 -27.62 17.54
N SER A 869 46.41 -28.14 18.19
CA SER A 869 45.85 -29.48 17.96
C SER A 869 44.71 -29.51 16.95
N TYR A 870 44.19 -28.36 16.53
CA TYR A 870 43.10 -28.28 15.57
C TYR A 870 43.63 -28.44 14.14
N GLN A 871 42.89 -29.19 13.32
CA GLN A 871 43.10 -29.27 11.87
C GLN A 871 41.73 -29.24 11.22
N GLY A 872 41.47 -28.21 10.42
CA GLY A 872 40.17 -27.99 9.81
C GLY A 872 39.95 -26.54 9.41
N THR A 873 38.72 -26.24 9.01
CA THR A 873 38.32 -24.90 8.62
C THR A 873 37.35 -24.32 9.63
N VAL A 874 37.59 -23.08 10.04
CA VAL A 874 36.66 -22.29 10.83
C VAL A 874 36.46 -20.94 10.15
N TYR A 875 35.26 -20.41 10.24
CA TYR A 875 34.94 -19.10 9.73
C TYR A 875 34.48 -18.19 10.85
N PHE A 876 34.84 -16.92 10.74
CA PHE A 876 34.40 -15.86 11.65
C PHE A 876 33.82 -14.71 10.84
N ASP A 877 32.76 -14.11 11.37
CA ASP A 877 32.11 -12.97 10.76
C ASP A 877 31.46 -12.04 11.81
N TYR A 878 30.90 -10.93 11.35
CA TYR A 878 30.07 -10.00 12.12
C TYR A 878 30.73 -9.53 13.42
N LEU A 879 32.04 -9.27 13.38
CA LEU A 879 32.77 -8.85 14.56
C LEU A 879 32.51 -7.38 14.87
N LYS A 880 31.85 -7.16 16.01
CA LYS A 880 31.55 -5.84 16.54
C LYS A 880 32.10 -5.70 17.93
N VAL A 881 32.89 -4.66 18.17
CA VAL A 881 33.40 -4.29 19.49
C VAL A 881 32.97 -2.87 19.79
N TYR A 882 32.39 -2.64 20.96
CA TYR A 882 31.91 -1.32 21.38
C TYR A 882 31.96 -1.18 22.89
N ASN A 883 31.86 0.07 23.34
CA ASN A 883 31.73 0.40 24.75
C ASN A 883 30.28 0.81 25.01
N PRO A 884 29.48 0.06 25.79
CA PRO A 884 28.06 0.37 25.98
C PRO A 884 27.82 1.63 26.85
N SER A 885 28.89 2.24 27.39
CA SER A 885 28.83 3.47 28.17
C SER A 885 29.12 4.73 27.36
N ILE A 886 29.46 4.58 26.07
CA ILE A 886 29.71 5.64 25.09
C ILE A 886 28.65 5.52 24.01
#